data_AF-A0A096LRZ2-F1
#
_entry.id   AF-A0A096LRZ2-F1
#
_cell.length_a   1.000
_cell.length_b   1.000
_cell.length_c   1.000
_cell.angle_alpha   90.00
_cell.angle_beta   90.00
_cell.angle_gamma   90.00
#
_symmetry.space_group_name_H-M   'P 1'
#
loop_
_entity.id
_entity.type
_entity.pdbx_description
1 polymer ?
#
loop_
_entity_poly.entity_id
_entity_poly.type
_entity_poly.pdbx_seq_one_letter_code
_entity_poly.pdbx_strand_id
1 'polypeptide(L)'
;MYFPGQPAASGAAPGTGYQVEVVQGAIEDQQDDAIVCPMIGHDPLSSRIGNTLSNIIGEQLEEKFSKETGKATLPSETVVVEGLPGLKCKAVIFLNLLCWDNNEHGTAVQALRQGIKRILSVCKVRGYSSVALPVLGTGALLRFPHKIASTILLEEIGVYGQNRTRKSPFLVRVIVYPKDKQSSQAFKCTQGVLLQKGYISHVNLAEGSFYQCVSAVDDEITAMIGTVKLQLVCGDIVNAGTDVIVNTTNFSNLWFGVSKAILQAAGPAVHAELVQVGTPEDLMCTTSAGKLGCKQIIHARFKGSTHRIRSTCKKILQLCESKGYGSVAFPAINTGQAGMLFGESCKAMLDGMAVAVKEMNPDFVSLIRIVILEKQVFQAFRSELESRCQQDDFQSWFSFLGFSKRPTKKILDMYLASSSSTSPQDQMGELPEGAKWAIEDESGELLELCLLDKEADLKREMSLDMSTKDGKRFTVNLKTREATDCSTGASYKMKNVAAEPDNVASALALELPPHWEPMTGQHFKKVELDPKSPEYQEVANNFHKTTSYTIHKIERVQNVYLWHAFSICRYRILSKNGEADLGEKFLYHGTSAKSCKTIERDRFDRSYAGQHATAFGKGVYFAVNANFSAVHYSLADELGLKRLYVARVITGRYTVGNSTMKAPPPRGTDPTDCFDSLVNCQVQPTIFVIFHDDQAYPEYLITFS
;
A
#
# COMPACT_ATOMS: atom_id res chain seq x y z
N MET A 1 -29.91 22.58 47.69
CA MET A 1 -29.66 21.18 48.11
C MET A 1 -29.23 20.42 46.86
N TYR A 2 -27.94 20.20 46.58
CA TYR A 2 -26.95 19.28 47.17
C TYR A 2 -27.15 17.78 46.83
N PHE A 3 -26.36 17.32 45.82
CA PHE A 3 -25.64 16.02 45.59
C PHE A 3 -26.41 14.67 45.52
N PRO A 4 -25.82 13.56 45.01
CA PRO A 4 -24.93 13.37 43.83
C PRO A 4 -25.21 12.06 43.03
N GLY A 5 -24.67 11.95 41.80
CA GLY A 5 -24.61 10.69 41.05
C GLY A 5 -23.15 10.29 40.78
N GLN A 6 -22.74 9.12 41.27
CA GLN A 6 -21.39 8.56 41.28
C GLN A 6 -20.80 8.22 39.90
N PRO A 7 -19.45 8.08 39.82
CA PRO A 7 -18.70 7.88 38.58
C PRO A 7 -18.75 6.42 38.10
N ALA A 8 -18.88 6.23 36.78
CA ALA A 8 -18.74 4.91 36.17
C ALA A 8 -17.29 4.44 36.28
N ALA A 9 -17.09 3.32 36.97
CA ALA A 9 -15.81 2.66 37.15
C ALA A 9 -15.23 2.21 35.80
N SER A 10 -14.07 2.75 35.43
CA SER A 10 -13.24 2.20 34.37
C SER A 10 -12.52 0.95 34.90
N GLY A 11 -12.84 -0.20 34.30
CA GLY A 11 -12.05 -1.42 34.48
C GLY A 11 -10.67 -1.23 33.86
N ALA A 12 -9.72 -0.74 34.66
CA ALA A 12 -8.33 -0.64 34.27
C ALA A 12 -7.73 -2.04 34.10
N ALA A 13 -7.14 -2.32 32.94
CA ALA A 13 -6.17 -3.40 32.81
C ALA A 13 -4.97 -3.09 33.74
N PRO A 14 -4.51 -4.03 34.58
CA PRO A 14 -3.41 -3.79 35.50
C PRO A 14 -2.08 -3.78 34.73
N GLY A 15 -1.25 -2.74 34.88
CA GLY A 15 0.14 -2.85 34.42
C GLY A 15 1.06 -1.64 34.47
N THR A 16 0.71 -0.49 33.91
CA THR A 16 1.71 0.58 33.70
C THR A 16 1.16 1.95 34.13
N GLY A 17 1.75 2.56 35.15
CA GLY A 17 1.49 3.95 35.53
C GLY A 17 2.03 4.97 34.50
N TYR A 18 1.96 4.68 33.20
CA TYR A 18 2.47 5.52 32.12
C TYR A 18 1.49 5.47 30.95
N GLN A 19 1.00 6.64 30.52
CA GLN A 19 0.00 6.77 29.47
C GLN A 19 0.48 7.81 28.44
N VAL A 20 0.19 7.56 27.17
CA VAL A 20 0.46 8.50 26.07
C VAL A 20 -0.85 8.79 25.34
N GLU A 21 -1.19 10.07 25.18
CA GLU A 21 -2.38 10.52 24.45
C GLU A 21 -1.99 11.46 23.31
N VAL A 22 -2.65 11.34 22.16
CA VAL A 22 -2.51 12.31 21.06
C VAL A 22 -3.83 13.06 20.95
N VAL A 23 -3.81 14.38 21.13
CA VAL A 23 -5.01 15.22 21.21
C VAL A 23 -4.88 16.37 20.20
N GLN A 24 -5.94 16.63 19.45
CA GLN A 24 -6.00 17.79 18.58
C GLN A 24 -6.46 19.01 19.40
N GLY A 25 -5.67 20.09 19.41
CA GLY A 25 -5.97 21.25 20.24
C GLY A 25 -4.88 22.30 20.29
N ALA A 26 -5.13 23.38 21.03
CA ALA A 26 -4.11 24.38 21.34
C ALA A 26 -3.38 23.96 22.63
N ILE A 27 -2.08 24.24 22.72
CA ILE A 27 -1.26 23.78 23.85
C ILE A 27 -1.48 24.65 25.09
N GLU A 28 -1.78 25.92 24.86
CA GLU A 28 -2.11 26.93 25.86
C GLU A 28 -3.41 26.61 26.63
N ASP A 29 -4.29 25.79 26.05
CA ASP A 29 -5.56 25.38 26.67
C ASP A 29 -5.43 24.13 27.57
N GLN A 30 -4.28 23.47 27.55
CA GLN A 30 -4.07 22.22 28.28
C GLN A 30 -3.92 22.45 29.79
N GLN A 31 -4.34 21.46 30.57
CA GLN A 31 -4.35 21.51 32.04
C GLN A 31 -3.32 20.56 32.67
N ASP A 32 -2.36 20.10 31.86
CA ASP A 32 -1.27 19.26 32.33
C ASP A 32 -0.35 20.02 33.30
N ASP A 33 0.35 19.29 34.18
CA ASP A 33 1.25 19.90 35.17
C ASP A 33 2.31 20.78 34.51
N ALA A 34 2.82 20.36 33.35
CA ALA A 34 3.73 21.15 32.54
C ALA A 34 3.31 21.18 31.08
N ILE A 35 3.54 22.32 30.42
CA ILE A 35 3.44 22.46 28.96
C ILE A 35 4.81 22.78 28.36
N VAL A 36 5.05 22.31 27.15
CA VAL A 36 6.34 22.53 26.47
C VAL A 36 6.23 23.60 25.39
N CYS A 37 7.13 24.57 25.45
CA CYS A 37 7.24 25.64 24.46
C CYS A 37 8.56 25.52 23.68
N PRO A 38 8.54 25.22 22.37
CA PRO A 38 9.75 25.21 21.58
C PRO A 38 10.27 26.65 21.40
N MET A 39 11.59 26.82 21.41
CA MET A 39 12.27 28.08 21.10
C MET A 39 13.51 27.84 20.25
N ILE A 40 13.98 28.88 19.58
CA ILE A 40 15.27 28.90 18.88
C ILE A 40 16.18 29.90 19.60
N GLY A 41 17.38 29.44 19.94
CA GLY A 41 18.33 30.25 20.69
C GLY A 41 17.86 30.47 22.14
N HIS A 42 18.10 31.67 22.66
CA HIS A 42 17.71 32.07 24.02
C HIS A 42 16.47 32.97 24.04
N ASP A 43 15.57 32.78 23.06
CA ASP A 43 14.41 33.66 22.88
C ASP A 43 13.09 32.90 23.14
N PRO A 44 12.43 33.12 24.30
CA PRO A 44 11.18 32.46 24.66
C PRO A 44 10.00 32.86 23.76
N LEU A 45 10.12 33.96 22.99
CA LEU A 45 9.11 34.45 22.06
C LEU A 45 9.37 34.04 20.61
N SER A 46 10.44 33.30 20.34
CA SER A 46 10.80 32.91 18.98
C SER A 46 9.73 32.05 18.29
N SER A 47 8.91 31.30 19.04
CA SER A 47 7.84 30.47 18.48
C SER A 47 6.45 31.09 18.62
N ARG A 48 5.50 30.61 17.80
CA ARG A 48 4.09 31.00 17.94
C ARG A 48 3.54 30.70 19.33
N ILE A 49 3.92 29.57 19.92
CA ILE A 49 3.48 29.19 21.26
C ILE A 49 4.04 30.19 22.28
N GLY A 50 5.32 30.54 22.16
CA GLY A 50 5.95 31.58 22.98
C GLY A 50 5.21 32.91 22.95
N ASN A 51 4.92 33.41 21.74
CA ASN A 51 4.13 34.63 21.54
C ASN A 51 2.74 34.54 22.17
N THR A 52 2.02 33.42 21.98
CA THR A 52 0.69 33.24 22.58
C THR A 52 0.76 33.26 24.10
N LEU A 53 1.74 32.56 24.70
CA LEU A 53 1.92 32.56 26.16
C LEU A 53 2.25 33.96 26.67
N SER A 54 3.09 34.72 25.96
CA SER A 54 3.39 36.11 26.29
C SER A 54 2.16 37.01 26.23
N ASN A 55 1.26 36.81 25.27
CA ASN A 55 0.01 37.56 25.17
C ASN A 55 -0.95 37.24 26.32
N ILE A 56 -0.89 36.02 26.88
CA ILE A 56 -1.72 35.59 28.02
C ILE A 56 -1.15 36.13 29.34
N ILE A 57 0.17 36.04 29.52
CA ILE A 57 0.85 36.33 30.79
C ILE A 57 1.30 37.79 30.91
N GLY A 58 1.62 38.42 29.78
CA GLY A 58 2.29 39.72 29.72
C GLY A 58 3.80 39.62 29.97
N GLU A 59 4.43 40.77 30.25
CA GLU A 59 5.89 40.94 30.40
C GLU A 59 6.51 40.03 31.47
N GLN A 60 5.72 39.55 32.44
CA GLN A 60 6.19 38.65 33.49
C GLN A 60 6.77 37.33 32.98
N LEU A 61 6.40 36.88 31.77
CA LEU A 61 6.94 35.66 31.18
C LEU A 61 8.44 35.80 30.90
N GLU A 62 8.84 36.89 30.25
CA GLU A 62 10.23 37.17 29.87
C GLU A 62 11.08 37.50 31.10
N GLU A 63 10.53 38.23 32.07
CA GLU A 63 11.20 38.53 33.33
C GLU A 63 11.55 37.25 34.10
N LYS A 64 10.57 36.33 34.24
CA LYS A 64 10.81 35.06 34.92
C LYS A 64 11.72 34.14 34.12
N PHE A 65 11.58 34.08 32.80
CA PHE A 65 12.49 33.32 31.95
C PHE A 65 13.94 33.81 32.09
N SER A 66 14.14 35.13 32.10
CA SER A 66 15.47 35.75 32.28
C SER A 66 16.03 35.50 33.69
N LYS A 67 15.17 35.45 34.71
CA LYS A 67 15.58 35.15 36.09
C LYS A 67 16.02 33.70 36.28
N GLU A 68 15.35 32.76 35.64
CA GLU A 68 15.70 31.33 35.68
C GLU A 68 16.95 31.01 34.84
N THR A 69 17.39 31.94 34.00
CA THR A 69 18.52 31.75 33.08
C THR A 69 19.71 32.65 33.41
N GLY A 70 20.76 32.07 33.99
CA GLY A 70 22.01 32.82 34.25
C GLY A 70 22.93 32.97 33.03
N LYS A 71 22.69 32.20 31.95
CA LYS A 71 23.49 32.14 30.72
C LYS A 71 22.61 31.79 29.52
N ALA A 72 23.12 32.05 28.31
CA ALA A 72 22.46 31.66 27.07
C ALA A 72 22.27 30.13 26.99
N THR A 73 21.06 29.71 26.64
CA THR A 73 20.62 28.32 26.52
C THR A 73 21.24 27.70 25.28
N LEU A 74 21.92 26.57 25.41
CA LEU A 74 22.45 25.81 24.28
C LEU A 74 21.37 24.95 23.61
N PRO A 75 21.57 24.50 22.36
CA PRO A 75 20.65 23.55 21.73
C PRO A 75 20.41 22.31 22.60
N SER A 76 19.15 21.84 22.65
CA SER A 76 18.63 20.77 23.51
C SER A 76 18.48 21.11 25.00
N GLU A 77 18.94 22.28 25.48
CA GLU A 77 18.70 22.71 26.86
C GLU A 77 17.27 23.18 27.09
N THR A 78 16.83 23.03 28.34
CA THR A 78 15.48 23.37 28.78
C THR A 78 15.53 24.40 29.89
N VAL A 79 14.63 25.37 29.85
CA VAL A 79 14.39 26.35 30.92
C VAL A 79 12.99 26.11 31.49
N VAL A 80 12.88 25.99 32.81
CA VAL A 80 11.60 25.70 33.47
C VAL A 80 11.15 26.95 34.19
N VAL A 81 9.97 27.47 33.82
CA VAL A 81 9.38 28.64 34.44
C VAL A 81 8.11 28.25 35.17
N GLU A 82 8.06 28.48 36.49
CA GLU A 82 6.96 28.09 37.38
C GLU A 82 6.15 29.30 37.88
N GLY A 83 4.88 29.05 38.22
CA GLY A 83 4.01 30.03 38.87
C GLY A 83 3.63 31.21 37.97
N LEU A 84 3.37 30.97 36.69
CA LEU A 84 2.92 31.99 35.75
C LEU A 84 1.41 32.26 35.92
N PRO A 85 0.99 33.48 36.29
CA PRO A 85 -0.42 33.79 36.46
C PRO A 85 -1.17 33.71 35.12
N GLY A 86 -2.39 33.18 35.13
CA GLY A 86 -3.23 33.07 33.92
C GLY A 86 -3.11 31.74 33.17
N LEU A 87 -2.12 30.90 33.46
CA LEU A 87 -2.04 29.53 32.95
C LEU A 87 -2.64 28.52 33.93
N LYS A 88 -3.22 27.45 33.37
CA LYS A 88 -3.79 26.33 34.15
C LYS A 88 -2.75 25.27 34.53
N CYS A 89 -1.55 25.32 33.93
CA CYS A 89 -0.44 24.44 34.23
C CYS A 89 0.45 25.00 35.35
N LYS A 90 1.25 24.14 35.99
CA LYS A 90 2.19 24.53 37.06
C LYS A 90 3.47 25.16 36.50
N ALA A 91 3.90 24.70 35.31
CA ALA A 91 5.14 25.14 34.68
C ALA A 91 5.08 25.18 33.15
N VAL A 92 5.89 26.06 32.56
CA VAL A 92 6.23 26.05 31.13
C VAL A 92 7.69 25.60 30.99
N ILE A 93 7.93 24.55 30.21
CA ILE A 93 9.26 24.05 29.89
C ILE A 93 9.62 24.56 28.49
N PHE A 94 10.50 25.55 28.44
CA PHE A 94 11.05 26.05 27.19
C PHE A 94 12.16 25.12 26.70
N LEU A 95 12.13 24.72 25.43
CA LEU A 95 13.14 23.84 24.84
C LEU A 95 13.83 24.55 23.66
N ASN A 96 15.14 24.77 23.75
CA ASN A 96 15.92 25.31 22.64
C ASN A 96 16.20 24.21 21.59
N LEU A 97 15.80 24.46 20.35
CA LEU A 97 15.95 23.55 19.21
C LEU A 97 16.70 24.21 18.05
N LEU A 98 17.29 23.36 17.19
CA LEU A 98 17.94 23.79 15.94
C LEU A 98 16.97 23.65 14.77
N CYS A 99 17.17 24.48 13.75
CA CYS A 99 16.50 24.29 12.46
C CYS A 99 16.98 22.99 11.79
N TRP A 100 16.07 22.36 11.05
CA TRP A 100 16.34 21.19 10.24
C TRP A 100 17.51 21.42 9.29
N ASP A 101 18.51 20.53 9.35
CA ASP A 101 19.77 20.59 8.60
C ASP A 101 19.77 19.68 7.35
N ASN A 102 18.60 19.18 6.94
CA ASN A 102 18.43 18.22 5.84
C ASN A 102 19.21 16.90 6.03
N ASN A 103 19.51 16.54 7.29
CA ASN A 103 20.23 15.32 7.61
C ASN A 103 19.53 14.55 8.73
N GLU A 104 19.04 13.34 8.43
CA GLU A 104 18.36 12.47 9.39
C GLU A 104 19.25 11.98 10.54
N HIS A 105 20.56 12.14 10.41
CA HIS A 105 21.55 11.85 11.45
C HIS A 105 22.32 13.10 11.91
N GLY A 106 21.85 14.28 11.48
CA GLY A 106 22.47 15.58 11.72
C GLY A 106 22.34 16.07 13.16
N THR A 107 22.92 17.25 13.39
CA THR A 107 22.96 17.87 14.72
C THR A 107 21.56 18.27 15.19
N ALA A 108 20.69 18.68 14.24
CA ALA A 108 19.32 19.07 14.56
C ALA A 108 18.49 17.89 15.12
N VAL A 109 18.59 16.70 14.50
CA VAL A 109 17.93 15.47 14.97
C VAL A 109 18.42 15.08 16.35
N GLN A 110 19.74 15.11 16.56
CA GLN A 110 20.33 14.76 17.85
C GLN A 110 19.89 15.73 18.94
N ALA A 111 19.84 17.04 18.65
CA ALA A 111 19.34 18.05 19.57
C ALA A 111 17.86 17.84 19.92
N LEU A 112 17.01 17.48 18.95
CA LEU A 112 15.60 17.17 19.17
C LEU A 112 15.42 15.95 20.09
N ARG A 113 16.10 14.83 19.79
CA ARG A 113 16.08 13.61 20.62
C ARG A 113 16.51 13.90 22.04
N GLN A 114 17.64 14.60 22.20
CA GLN A 114 18.19 14.95 23.50
C GLN A 114 17.28 15.91 24.28
N GLY A 115 16.61 16.83 23.59
CA GLY A 115 15.63 17.75 24.16
C GLY A 115 14.42 17.05 24.74
N ILE A 116 13.84 16.09 24.01
CA ILE A 116 12.70 15.28 24.49
C ILE A 116 13.09 14.48 25.74
N LYS A 117 14.27 13.85 25.74
CA LYS A 117 14.80 13.14 26.93
C LYS A 117 14.90 14.06 28.15
N ARG A 118 15.38 15.29 27.95
CA ARG A 118 15.54 16.29 29.01
C ARG A 118 14.19 16.74 29.56
N ILE A 119 13.20 17.00 28.71
CA ILE A 119 11.83 17.32 29.15
C ILE A 119 11.30 16.24 30.09
N LEU A 120 11.35 14.98 29.65
CA LEU A 120 10.82 13.86 30.43
C LEU A 120 11.58 13.68 31.75
N SER A 121 12.90 13.91 31.75
CA SER A 121 13.72 13.93 32.95
C SER A 121 13.36 15.07 33.91
N VAL A 122 13.10 16.28 33.40
CA VAL A 122 12.64 17.43 34.19
C VAL A 122 11.32 17.11 34.88
N CYS A 123 10.35 16.54 34.15
CA CYS A 123 9.08 16.12 34.73
C CYS A 123 9.28 15.11 35.87
N LYS A 124 10.19 14.16 35.72
CA LYS A 124 10.52 13.18 36.76
C LYS A 124 11.12 13.81 38.02
N VAL A 125 12.05 14.76 37.85
CA VAL A 125 12.75 15.45 38.94
C VAL A 125 11.81 16.39 39.70
N ARG A 126 10.98 17.14 38.97
CA ARG A 126 10.00 18.09 39.52
C ARG A 126 8.73 17.42 40.06
N GLY A 127 8.58 16.11 39.86
CA GLY A 127 7.43 15.35 40.35
C GLY A 127 6.13 15.62 39.59
N TYR A 128 6.22 16.06 38.33
CA TYR A 128 5.04 16.24 37.48
C TYR A 128 4.40 14.90 37.12
N SER A 129 3.08 14.86 37.18
CA SER A 129 2.23 13.73 36.86
C SER A 129 1.69 13.77 35.42
N SER A 130 1.81 14.91 34.74
CA SER A 130 1.45 15.04 33.34
C SER A 130 2.28 16.08 32.59
N VAL A 131 2.42 15.92 31.28
CA VAL A 131 3.09 16.90 30.41
C VAL A 131 2.44 16.97 29.03
N ALA A 132 2.17 18.19 28.56
CA ALA A 132 1.71 18.46 27.20
C ALA A 132 2.86 18.93 26.29
N LEU A 133 3.05 18.23 25.17
CA LEU A 133 4.10 18.47 24.19
C LEU A 133 3.46 18.84 22.85
N PRO A 134 3.87 19.92 22.16
CA PRO A 134 3.46 20.11 20.78
C PRO A 134 4.26 19.14 19.90
N VAL A 135 3.97 19.13 18.60
CA VAL A 135 4.84 18.43 17.64
C VAL A 135 6.17 19.18 17.52
N LEU A 136 7.17 18.75 18.29
CA LEU A 136 8.46 19.42 18.38
C LEU A 136 9.26 19.29 17.07
N GLY A 137 9.79 20.41 16.57
CA GLY A 137 10.60 20.46 15.34
C GLY A 137 9.83 20.87 14.09
N THR A 138 8.50 20.77 14.06
CA THR A 138 7.71 21.18 12.88
C THR A 138 7.44 22.69 12.86
N GLY A 139 6.77 23.16 11.81
CA GLY A 139 6.42 24.58 11.62
C GLY A 139 7.47 25.39 10.87
N ALA A 140 7.17 26.67 10.64
CA ALA A 140 7.92 27.54 9.74
C ALA A 140 9.38 27.82 10.19
N LEU A 141 9.64 27.71 11.48
CA LEU A 141 10.92 28.06 12.09
C LEU A 141 11.88 26.87 12.08
N LEU A 142 11.49 25.76 12.71
CA LEU A 142 12.34 24.58 12.89
C LEU A 142 12.37 23.67 11.65
N ARG A 143 11.32 23.70 10.81
CA ARG A 143 11.29 23.10 9.46
C ARG A 143 11.60 21.60 9.36
N PHE A 144 11.47 20.83 10.44
CA PHE A 144 11.59 19.38 10.32
C PHE A 144 10.45 18.84 9.46
N PRO A 145 10.73 17.86 8.59
CA PRO A 145 9.67 17.06 7.97
C PRO A 145 8.78 16.45 9.05
N HIS A 146 7.46 16.60 8.90
CA HIS A 146 6.47 16.18 9.91
C HIS A 146 6.64 14.70 10.30
N LYS A 147 6.89 13.82 9.33
CA LYS A 147 7.14 12.39 9.59
C LYS A 147 8.35 12.15 10.49
N ILE A 148 9.46 12.85 10.26
CA ILE A 148 10.70 12.71 11.03
C ILE A 148 10.48 13.19 12.46
N ALA A 149 9.89 14.39 12.63
CA ALA A 149 9.57 14.95 13.93
C ALA A 149 8.62 14.06 14.75
N SER A 150 7.53 13.59 14.13
CA SER A 150 6.57 12.67 14.77
C SER A 150 7.21 11.34 15.18
N THR A 151 8.05 10.77 14.32
CA THR A 151 8.76 9.51 14.60
C THR A 151 9.71 9.67 15.79
N ILE A 152 10.55 10.70 15.77
CA ILE A 152 11.48 10.99 16.87
C ILE A 152 10.72 11.20 18.18
N LEU A 153 9.66 12.03 18.16
CA LEU A 153 8.89 12.33 19.37
C LEU A 153 8.35 11.05 20.02
N LEU A 154 7.72 10.20 19.21
CA LEU A 154 7.10 8.97 19.69
C LEU A 154 8.12 7.92 20.12
N GLU A 155 9.24 7.78 19.40
CA GLU A 155 10.32 6.86 19.79
C GLU A 155 10.89 7.22 21.16
N GLU A 156 11.22 8.49 21.40
CA GLU A 156 11.81 8.93 22.66
C GLU A 156 10.83 8.82 23.84
N ILE A 157 9.55 9.15 23.60
CA ILE A 157 8.46 8.94 24.57
C ILE A 157 8.31 7.43 24.88
N GLY A 158 8.38 6.56 23.87
CA GLY A 158 8.30 5.11 24.03
C GLY A 158 9.47 4.57 24.86
N VAL A 159 10.71 4.93 24.48
CA VAL A 159 11.94 4.53 25.19
C VAL A 159 11.91 4.98 26.65
N TYR A 160 11.41 6.18 26.93
CA TYR A 160 11.26 6.65 28.30
C TYR A 160 10.23 5.83 29.09
N GLY A 161 9.08 5.50 28.48
CA GLY A 161 8.04 4.67 29.09
C GLY A 161 8.56 3.28 29.47
N GLN A 162 9.30 2.62 28.59
CA GLN A 162 9.89 1.30 28.85
C GLN A 162 10.92 1.30 29.98
N ASN A 163 11.75 2.35 30.07
CA ASN A 163 12.81 2.44 31.06
C ASN A 163 12.31 2.97 32.43
N ARG A 164 11.00 3.20 32.57
CA ARG A 164 10.42 3.78 33.78
C ARG A 164 10.24 2.72 34.87
N THR A 165 10.99 2.85 35.95
CA THR A 165 10.90 1.97 37.13
C THR A 165 9.84 2.40 38.16
N ARG A 166 9.40 3.67 38.12
CA ARG A 166 8.37 4.21 39.03
C ARG A 166 6.97 3.80 38.59
N LYS A 167 6.21 3.20 39.51
CA LYS A 167 4.79 2.83 39.32
C LYS A 167 3.80 3.99 39.40
N SER A 168 4.24 5.21 39.73
CA SER A 168 3.36 6.38 39.84
C SER A 168 2.82 6.79 38.46
N PRO A 169 1.52 7.10 38.35
CA PRO A 169 0.88 7.48 37.09
C PRO A 169 1.58 8.69 36.47
N PHE A 170 1.76 8.66 35.15
CA PHE A 170 2.32 9.76 34.39
C PHE A 170 1.74 9.79 32.98
N LEU A 171 1.15 10.92 32.62
CA LEU A 171 0.52 11.14 31.33
C LEU A 171 1.39 12.03 30.43
N VAL A 172 1.70 11.54 29.23
CA VAL A 172 2.32 12.34 28.17
C VAL A 172 1.27 12.63 27.12
N ARG A 173 0.93 13.90 26.93
CA ARG A 173 -0.05 14.33 25.94
C ARG A 173 0.65 15.03 24.78
N VAL A 174 0.53 14.48 23.58
CA VAL A 174 1.01 15.11 22.34
C VAL A 174 -0.13 15.94 21.75
N ILE A 175 0.08 17.25 21.67
CA ILE A 175 -0.89 18.23 21.17
C ILE A 175 -0.59 18.53 19.71
N VAL A 176 -1.50 18.12 18.83
CA VAL A 176 -1.45 18.45 17.41
C VAL A 176 -2.32 19.67 17.16
N TYR A 177 -1.72 20.76 16.70
CA TYR A 177 -2.46 21.99 16.45
C TYR A 177 -3.53 21.77 15.36
N PRO A 178 -4.79 22.23 15.52
CA PRO A 178 -5.87 21.85 14.61
C PRO A 178 -5.65 22.18 13.13
N LYS A 179 -4.89 23.25 12.83
CA LYS A 179 -4.54 23.62 11.45
C LYS A 179 -3.36 22.84 10.87
N ASP A 180 -2.61 22.12 11.70
CA ASP A 180 -1.46 21.32 11.28
C ASP A 180 -1.88 19.92 10.84
N LYS A 181 -2.52 19.86 9.67
CA LYS A 181 -3.00 18.61 9.07
C LYS A 181 -1.86 17.63 8.76
N GLN A 182 -0.66 18.14 8.46
CA GLN A 182 0.50 17.31 8.12
C GLN A 182 1.02 16.56 9.34
N SER A 183 1.11 17.22 10.50
CA SER A 183 1.41 16.54 11.76
C SER A 183 0.33 15.53 12.13
N SER A 184 -0.96 15.88 12.01
CA SER A 184 -2.05 14.94 12.31
C SER A 184 -1.94 13.65 11.48
N GLN A 185 -1.62 13.77 10.19
CA GLN A 185 -1.39 12.63 9.31
C GLN A 185 -0.11 11.86 9.66
N ALA A 186 0.99 12.56 9.96
CA ALA A 186 2.25 11.94 10.35
C ALA A 186 2.12 11.10 11.63
N PHE A 187 1.39 11.58 12.65
CA PHE A 187 1.13 10.80 13.86
C PHE A 187 0.23 9.58 13.57
N LYS A 188 -0.80 9.72 12.73
CA LYS A 188 -1.64 8.59 12.29
C LYS A 188 -0.82 7.49 11.59
N CYS A 189 0.09 7.87 10.70
CA CYS A 189 0.98 6.95 9.98
C CYS A 189 2.02 6.28 10.92
N THR A 190 2.57 7.04 11.88
CA THR A 190 3.63 6.56 12.79
C THR A 190 3.07 5.68 13.92
N GLN A 191 1.79 5.82 14.27
CA GLN A 191 1.14 5.06 15.34
C GLN A 191 1.13 3.54 15.10
N GLY A 192 1.12 3.09 13.84
CA GLY A 192 1.24 1.67 13.48
C GLY A 192 2.58 1.04 13.90
N VAL A 193 3.67 1.83 13.93
CA VAL A 193 5.02 1.38 14.30
C VAL A 193 5.18 1.18 15.82
N LEU A 194 4.39 1.89 16.64
CA LEU A 194 4.45 1.79 18.10
C LEU A 194 3.52 0.71 18.66
N LEU A 195 2.42 0.42 17.96
CA LEU A 195 1.53 -0.71 18.27
C LEU A 195 2.26 -2.05 18.04
N GLN A 196 3.06 -2.16 16.97
CA GLN A 196 3.91 -3.34 16.69
C GLN A 196 4.96 -3.62 17.78
N LYS A 197 5.38 -2.59 18.54
CA LYS A 197 6.41 -2.73 19.58
C LYS A 197 5.85 -2.71 21.03
N GLY A 198 4.52 -2.75 21.20
CA GLY A 198 3.85 -2.94 22.49
C GLY A 198 3.81 -1.73 23.43
N TYR A 199 3.86 -0.49 22.92
CA TYR A 199 4.07 0.70 23.76
C TYR A 199 2.81 1.45 24.26
N ILE A 200 1.59 1.20 23.76
CA ILE A 200 0.39 1.98 24.13
C ILE A 200 -0.85 1.07 24.27
N SER A 201 -1.66 1.28 25.32
CA SER A 201 -2.86 0.49 25.63
C SER A 201 -4.19 1.08 25.19
N HIS A 202 -4.37 2.40 25.01
CA HIS A 202 -5.62 2.96 24.47
C HIS A 202 -5.36 4.35 23.88
N VAL A 203 -5.80 4.58 22.64
CA VAL A 203 -5.94 5.95 22.09
C VAL A 203 -7.35 6.07 21.54
N ASN A 204 -8.16 6.90 22.20
CA ASN A 204 -9.50 7.25 21.75
C ASN A 204 -9.34 8.37 20.71
N LEU A 205 -9.58 8.05 19.44
CA LEU A 205 -9.63 9.04 18.36
C LEU A 205 -11.10 9.25 18.01
N ALA A 206 -11.62 10.42 18.39
CA ALA A 206 -12.91 10.89 17.90
C ALA A 206 -12.85 11.07 16.37
N GLU A 207 -13.81 10.42 15.71
CA GLU A 207 -14.34 10.64 14.37
C GLU A 207 -13.33 10.93 13.24
N GLY A 208 -13.00 9.88 12.46
CA GLY A 208 -12.51 10.08 11.09
C GLY A 208 -11.63 8.98 10.47
N SER A 209 -12.03 7.71 10.51
CA SER A 209 -11.83 6.73 9.42
C SER A 209 -12.78 5.53 9.64
N PHE A 210 -13.40 5.01 8.58
CA PHE A 210 -14.41 3.95 8.72
C PHE A 210 -13.79 2.54 8.75
N TYR A 211 -12.53 2.38 8.30
CA TYR A 211 -11.74 1.16 8.51
C TYR A 211 -10.46 1.48 9.30
N GLN A 212 -10.14 0.69 10.34
CA GLN A 212 -8.92 0.89 11.15
C GLN A 212 -8.32 -0.45 11.57
N CYS A 213 -7.13 -0.81 11.10
CA CYS A 213 -6.45 -2.06 11.49
C CYS A 213 -5.92 -1.97 12.93
N VAL A 214 -6.26 -2.95 13.79
CA VAL A 214 -6.02 -2.95 15.24
C VAL A 214 -4.97 -3.98 15.67
N SER A 215 -4.87 -5.14 14.99
CA SER A 215 -3.83 -6.14 15.25
C SER A 215 -3.68 -7.11 14.08
N ALA A 216 -2.47 -7.60 13.85
CA ALA A 216 -2.19 -8.59 12.82
C ALA A 216 -1.18 -9.62 13.36
N VAL A 217 -1.65 -10.86 13.54
CA VAL A 217 -0.84 -12.06 13.82
C VAL A 217 -0.88 -12.92 12.54
N ASP A 218 -0.03 -13.92 12.37
CA ASP A 218 0.03 -14.71 11.13
C ASP A 218 -1.32 -15.34 10.72
N ASP A 219 -2.15 -15.68 11.71
CA ASP A 219 -3.42 -16.39 11.52
C ASP A 219 -4.68 -15.57 11.94
N GLU A 220 -4.52 -14.30 12.35
CA GLU A 220 -5.65 -13.41 12.68
C GLU A 220 -5.36 -11.93 12.36
N ILE A 221 -6.35 -11.22 11.80
CA ILE A 221 -6.33 -9.77 11.64
C ILE A 221 -7.58 -9.18 12.25
N THR A 222 -7.41 -8.12 13.02
CA THR A 222 -8.53 -7.33 13.53
C THR A 222 -8.51 -5.94 12.89
N ALA A 223 -9.66 -5.49 12.39
CA ALA A 223 -9.91 -4.11 12.01
C ALA A 223 -11.20 -3.58 12.68
N MET A 224 -11.44 -2.28 12.65
CA MET A 224 -12.73 -1.67 12.96
C MET A 224 -13.46 -1.33 11.67
N ILE A 225 -14.78 -1.49 11.64
CA ILE A 225 -15.70 -0.95 10.64
C ILE A 225 -16.63 0.00 11.40
N GLY A 226 -16.39 1.31 11.34
CA GLY A 226 -17.06 2.25 12.24
C GLY A 226 -16.82 1.89 13.71
N THR A 227 -17.88 1.62 14.47
CA THR A 227 -17.82 1.16 15.88
C THR A 227 -17.72 -0.36 16.04
N VAL A 228 -17.85 -1.13 14.95
CA VAL A 228 -17.93 -2.60 14.98
C VAL A 228 -16.56 -3.21 14.74
N LYS A 229 -16.16 -4.18 15.58
CA LYS A 229 -14.91 -4.93 15.40
C LYS A 229 -15.07 -5.94 14.26
N LEU A 230 -14.24 -5.87 13.22
CA LEU A 230 -14.10 -6.89 12.19
C LEU A 230 -12.87 -7.76 12.49
N GLN A 231 -13.04 -9.08 12.57
CA GLN A 231 -11.94 -10.03 12.72
C GLN A 231 -11.89 -10.99 11.53
N LEU A 232 -10.73 -11.13 10.92
CA LEU A 232 -10.42 -12.15 9.94
C LEU A 232 -9.58 -13.24 10.64
N VAL A 233 -10.04 -14.48 10.66
CA VAL A 233 -9.41 -15.59 11.39
C VAL A 233 -9.15 -16.76 10.45
N CYS A 234 -7.93 -17.28 10.44
CA CYS A 234 -7.59 -18.53 9.78
C CYS A 234 -7.99 -19.70 10.70
N GLY A 235 -9.08 -20.40 10.39
CA GLY A 235 -9.62 -21.45 11.26
C GLY A 235 -10.92 -22.08 10.76
N ASP A 236 -11.49 -22.97 11.57
CA ASP A 236 -12.75 -23.65 11.28
C ASP A 236 -13.95 -22.87 11.84
N ILE A 237 -14.93 -22.58 10.99
CA ILE A 237 -16.13 -21.80 11.32
C ILE A 237 -17.02 -22.49 12.37
N VAL A 238 -16.93 -23.80 12.54
CA VAL A 238 -17.67 -24.50 13.60
C VAL A 238 -17.20 -24.09 15.00
N ASN A 239 -15.96 -23.60 15.11
CA ASN A 239 -15.34 -23.11 16.35
C ASN A 239 -15.33 -21.57 16.42
N ALA A 240 -16.20 -20.90 15.65
CA ALA A 240 -16.16 -19.46 15.50
C ALA A 240 -16.49 -18.67 16.77
N GLY A 241 -17.11 -19.26 17.80
CA GLY A 241 -17.34 -18.59 19.10
C GLY A 241 -18.16 -17.29 19.02
N THR A 242 -19.14 -17.21 18.11
CA THR A 242 -20.03 -16.06 17.90
C THR A 242 -21.48 -16.42 18.18
N ASP A 243 -22.33 -15.41 18.42
CA ASP A 243 -23.78 -15.60 18.64
C ASP A 243 -24.46 -16.22 17.41
N VAL A 244 -23.98 -15.88 16.22
CA VAL A 244 -24.55 -16.37 14.95
C VAL A 244 -23.46 -16.96 14.06
N ILE A 245 -23.76 -18.08 13.39
CA ILE A 245 -22.93 -18.67 12.33
C ILE A 245 -23.68 -18.61 11.00
N VAL A 246 -23.02 -18.12 9.95
CA VAL A 246 -23.56 -18.07 8.60
C VAL A 246 -23.18 -19.33 7.84
N ASN A 247 -24.17 -20.04 7.33
CA ASN A 247 -23.99 -21.19 6.44
C ASN A 247 -24.28 -20.79 4.98
N THR A 248 -23.35 -21.07 4.07
CA THR A 248 -23.52 -20.94 2.63
C THR A 248 -24.12 -22.23 2.04
N THR A 249 -25.37 -22.20 1.61
CA THR A 249 -26.06 -23.40 1.08
C THR A 249 -26.77 -23.12 -0.25
N ASN A 250 -27.03 -24.17 -1.03
CA ASN A 250 -27.89 -24.15 -2.21
C ASN A 250 -29.31 -24.65 -1.90
N PHE A 251 -29.60 -25.01 -0.64
CA PHE A 251 -30.86 -25.62 -0.17
C PHE A 251 -31.19 -26.96 -0.86
N SER A 252 -30.20 -27.65 -1.43
CA SER A 252 -30.37 -29.03 -1.89
C SER A 252 -30.02 -30.03 -0.78
N ASN A 253 -30.42 -31.29 -0.96
CA ASN A 253 -30.08 -32.39 -0.04
C ASN A 253 -28.60 -32.81 -0.11
N LEU A 254 -27.81 -32.19 -0.99
CA LEU A 254 -26.38 -32.46 -1.17
C LEU A 254 -25.57 -31.30 -0.59
N TRP A 255 -24.83 -31.55 0.49
CA TRP A 255 -23.99 -30.53 1.12
C TRP A 255 -22.52 -30.77 0.84
N PHE A 256 -21.83 -29.68 0.54
CA PHE A 256 -20.41 -29.65 0.26
C PHE A 256 -19.75 -28.51 1.05
N GLY A 257 -18.43 -28.62 1.24
CA GLY A 257 -17.61 -27.61 1.91
C GLY A 257 -18.16 -27.17 3.27
N VAL A 258 -18.27 -25.84 3.45
CA VAL A 258 -18.70 -25.20 4.71
C VAL A 258 -20.06 -25.69 5.20
N SER A 259 -21.04 -25.87 4.30
CA SER A 259 -22.38 -26.35 4.72
C SER A 259 -22.35 -27.75 5.30
N LYS A 260 -21.53 -28.63 4.72
CA LYS A 260 -21.34 -29.98 5.25
C LYS A 260 -20.73 -29.93 6.64
N ALA A 261 -19.68 -29.15 6.85
CA ALA A 261 -19.02 -29.00 8.16
C ALA A 261 -19.99 -28.47 9.23
N ILE A 262 -20.73 -27.39 8.92
CA ILE A 262 -21.70 -26.79 9.84
C ILE A 262 -22.83 -27.77 10.18
N LEU A 263 -23.43 -28.42 9.19
CA LEU A 263 -24.58 -29.32 9.43
C LEU A 263 -24.17 -30.62 10.14
N GLN A 264 -22.98 -31.14 9.86
CA GLN A 264 -22.43 -32.29 10.59
C GLN A 264 -22.17 -31.93 12.07
N ALA A 265 -21.61 -30.75 12.32
CA ALA A 265 -21.33 -30.28 13.68
C ALA A 265 -22.60 -29.91 14.45
N ALA A 266 -23.59 -29.28 13.79
CA ALA A 266 -24.88 -28.91 14.40
C ALA A 266 -25.77 -30.12 14.72
N GLY A 267 -25.62 -31.21 13.96
CA GLY A 267 -26.34 -32.45 14.17
C GLY A 267 -27.69 -32.54 13.43
N PRO A 268 -28.38 -33.69 13.53
CA PRO A 268 -29.52 -34.02 12.66
C PRO A 268 -30.78 -33.16 12.88
N ALA A 269 -30.92 -32.50 14.03
CA ALA A 269 -32.06 -31.62 14.31
C ALA A 269 -32.09 -30.41 13.37
N VAL A 270 -30.94 -29.75 13.19
CA VAL A 270 -30.80 -28.60 12.28
C VAL A 270 -31.02 -29.01 10.83
N HIS A 271 -30.61 -30.22 10.47
CA HIS A 271 -30.93 -30.76 9.15
C HIS A 271 -32.43 -30.88 8.93
N ALA A 272 -33.16 -31.45 9.88
CA ALA A 272 -34.61 -31.61 9.79
C ALA A 272 -35.33 -30.25 9.68
N GLU A 273 -34.90 -29.26 10.47
CA GLU A 273 -35.39 -27.88 10.37
C GLU A 273 -35.15 -27.28 8.98
N LEU A 274 -33.95 -27.44 8.42
CA LEU A 274 -33.62 -26.92 7.10
C LEU A 274 -34.44 -27.58 5.97
N VAL A 275 -34.69 -28.90 6.08
CA VAL A 275 -35.55 -29.63 5.12
C VAL A 275 -37.00 -29.18 5.23
N GLN A 276 -37.49 -28.93 6.44
CA GLN A 276 -38.84 -28.44 6.67
C GLN A 276 -39.06 -27.03 6.10
N VAL A 277 -38.06 -26.16 6.21
CA VAL A 277 -38.10 -24.80 5.66
C VAL A 277 -38.04 -24.79 4.13
N GLY A 278 -37.33 -25.75 3.52
CA GLY A 278 -37.17 -25.82 2.07
C GLY A 278 -36.33 -24.66 1.51
N THR A 279 -36.57 -24.28 0.25
CA THR A 279 -35.90 -23.12 -0.37
C THR A 279 -36.75 -21.86 -0.18
N PRO A 280 -36.34 -20.92 0.69
CA PRO A 280 -37.10 -19.69 0.93
C PRO A 280 -37.02 -18.72 -0.27
N GLU A 281 -38.06 -17.90 -0.46
CA GLU A 281 -38.15 -16.96 -1.59
C GLU A 281 -37.02 -15.91 -1.62
N ASP A 282 -36.64 -15.42 -0.44
CA ASP A 282 -35.53 -14.47 -0.26
C ASP A 282 -34.16 -15.16 -0.25
N LEU A 283 -34.14 -16.49 -0.35
CA LEU A 283 -32.97 -17.37 -0.32
C LEU A 283 -32.15 -17.26 0.97
N MET A 284 -32.80 -16.91 2.07
CA MET A 284 -32.23 -16.87 3.41
C MET A 284 -33.22 -17.45 4.44
N CYS A 285 -32.74 -18.29 5.36
CA CYS A 285 -33.56 -18.71 6.50
C CYS A 285 -32.70 -18.91 7.75
N THR A 286 -33.37 -19.15 8.87
CA THR A 286 -32.70 -19.36 10.16
C THR A 286 -33.17 -20.66 10.81
N THR A 287 -32.26 -21.35 11.46
CA THR A 287 -32.52 -22.57 12.25
C THR A 287 -31.97 -22.41 13.67
N SER A 288 -32.25 -23.38 14.53
CA SER A 288 -31.59 -23.51 15.83
C SER A 288 -30.10 -23.83 15.66
N ALA A 289 -29.30 -23.64 16.71
CA ALA A 289 -27.87 -23.96 16.69
C ALA A 289 -27.57 -25.48 16.74
N GLY A 290 -28.55 -26.30 17.12
CA GLY A 290 -28.34 -27.72 17.40
C GLY A 290 -27.25 -27.92 18.46
N LYS A 291 -26.16 -28.58 18.09
CA LYS A 291 -24.99 -28.84 18.95
C LYS A 291 -23.87 -27.78 18.83
N LEU A 292 -24.01 -26.79 17.96
CA LEU A 292 -23.02 -25.71 17.85
C LEU A 292 -23.10 -24.75 19.04
N GLY A 293 -21.97 -24.14 19.40
CA GLY A 293 -21.88 -23.17 20.50
C GLY A 293 -22.42 -21.76 20.19
N CYS A 294 -23.23 -21.61 19.12
CA CYS A 294 -23.87 -20.34 18.76
C CYS A 294 -25.35 -20.33 19.23
N LYS A 295 -26.02 -19.19 19.11
CA LYS A 295 -27.45 -19.03 19.40
C LYS A 295 -28.33 -19.39 18.19
N GLN A 296 -27.84 -19.15 16.98
CA GLN A 296 -28.59 -19.35 15.73
C GLN A 296 -27.67 -19.60 14.54
N ILE A 297 -28.15 -20.36 13.55
CA ILE A 297 -27.51 -20.53 12.24
C ILE A 297 -28.37 -19.81 11.20
N ILE A 298 -27.72 -18.97 10.37
CA ILE A 298 -28.37 -18.32 9.22
C ILE A 298 -27.90 -19.02 7.95
N HIS A 299 -28.83 -19.63 7.22
CA HIS A 299 -28.58 -20.30 5.95
C HIS A 299 -28.88 -19.35 4.80
N ALA A 300 -27.91 -19.13 3.91
CA ALA A 300 -28.08 -18.20 2.80
C ALA A 300 -27.48 -18.74 1.49
N ARG A 301 -28.15 -18.44 0.36
CA ARG A 301 -27.69 -18.78 -0.98
C ARG A 301 -27.22 -17.54 -1.74
N PHE A 302 -25.97 -17.54 -2.19
CA PHE A 302 -25.32 -16.38 -2.78
C PHE A 302 -25.23 -16.40 -4.33
N LYS A 303 -25.52 -17.54 -4.97
CA LYS A 303 -25.57 -17.75 -6.44
C LYS A 303 -24.35 -17.17 -7.22
N GLY A 304 -23.13 -17.25 -6.67
CA GLY A 304 -21.91 -16.81 -7.39
C GLY A 304 -21.88 -15.31 -7.76
N SER A 305 -22.71 -14.45 -7.17
CA SER A 305 -22.82 -13.03 -7.56
C SER A 305 -22.29 -12.09 -6.48
N THR A 306 -21.36 -11.19 -6.84
CA THR A 306 -20.82 -10.17 -5.93
C THR A 306 -21.89 -9.18 -5.45
N HIS A 307 -22.87 -8.84 -6.28
CA HIS A 307 -24.02 -8.03 -5.88
C HIS A 307 -24.87 -8.73 -4.81
N ARG A 308 -25.07 -10.03 -4.96
CA ARG A 308 -25.81 -10.83 -3.98
C ARG A 308 -25.04 -11.00 -2.68
N ILE A 309 -23.72 -11.20 -2.73
CA ILE A 309 -22.88 -11.19 -1.51
C ILE A 309 -23.08 -9.89 -0.72
N ARG A 310 -22.96 -8.73 -1.37
CA ARG A 310 -23.15 -7.42 -0.72
C ARG A 310 -24.51 -7.30 -0.05
N SER A 311 -25.58 -7.52 -0.82
CA SER A 311 -26.95 -7.38 -0.34
C SER A 311 -27.31 -8.40 0.75
N THR A 312 -26.86 -9.65 0.64
CA THR A 312 -27.12 -10.68 1.64
C THR A 312 -26.31 -10.47 2.92
N CYS A 313 -25.03 -10.06 2.85
CA CYS A 313 -24.26 -9.70 4.05
C CYS A 313 -24.95 -8.57 4.82
N LYS A 314 -25.47 -7.57 4.11
CA LYS A 314 -26.25 -6.48 4.71
C LYS A 314 -27.51 -6.98 5.43
N LYS A 315 -28.32 -7.82 4.77
CA LYS A 315 -29.53 -8.41 5.36
C LYS A 315 -29.22 -9.25 6.60
N ILE A 316 -28.14 -10.03 6.56
CA ILE A 316 -27.70 -10.86 7.68
C ILE A 316 -27.38 -10.00 8.91
N LEU A 317 -26.63 -8.91 8.71
CA LEU A 317 -26.27 -7.99 9.80
C LEU A 317 -27.51 -7.28 10.37
N GLN A 318 -28.42 -6.82 9.51
CA GLN A 318 -29.70 -6.23 9.94
C GLN A 318 -30.57 -7.21 10.74
N LEU A 319 -30.55 -8.50 10.37
CA LEU A 319 -31.24 -9.54 11.12
C LEU A 319 -30.57 -9.84 12.47
N CYS A 320 -29.24 -9.79 12.54
CA CYS A 320 -28.52 -9.96 13.80
C CYS A 320 -28.82 -8.80 14.76
N GLU A 321 -28.84 -7.57 14.25
CA GLU A 321 -29.17 -6.37 15.02
C GLU A 321 -30.61 -6.41 15.54
N SER A 322 -31.60 -6.76 14.70
CA SER A 322 -33.01 -6.82 15.11
C SER A 322 -33.30 -7.92 16.14
N LYS A 323 -32.44 -8.94 16.22
CA LYS A 323 -32.51 -10.00 17.22
C LYS A 323 -31.62 -9.75 18.45
N GLY A 324 -30.90 -8.62 18.51
CA GLY A 324 -30.03 -8.26 19.62
C GLY A 324 -28.79 -9.15 19.76
N TYR A 325 -28.28 -9.71 18.66
CA TYR A 325 -27.07 -10.54 18.67
C TYR A 325 -25.81 -9.67 18.58
N GLY A 326 -24.85 -9.93 19.46
CA GLY A 326 -23.63 -9.12 19.57
C GLY A 326 -22.53 -9.49 18.59
N SER A 327 -22.57 -10.71 18.04
CA SER A 327 -21.51 -11.22 17.16
C SER A 327 -22.00 -12.19 16.08
N VAL A 328 -21.36 -12.13 14.90
CA VAL A 328 -21.70 -13.01 13.77
C VAL A 328 -20.44 -13.50 13.04
N ALA A 329 -20.42 -14.78 12.67
CA ALA A 329 -19.35 -15.40 11.91
C ALA A 329 -19.77 -15.71 10.46
N PHE A 330 -18.98 -15.23 9.51
CA PHE A 330 -19.11 -15.49 8.08
C PHE A 330 -17.98 -16.41 7.59
N PRO A 331 -18.25 -17.36 6.68
CA PRO A 331 -17.20 -18.06 5.95
C PRO A 331 -16.67 -17.20 4.79
N ALA A 332 -15.61 -17.65 4.12
CA ALA A 332 -15.27 -17.13 2.79
C ALA A 332 -16.37 -17.51 1.77
N ILE A 333 -17.21 -16.55 1.38
CA ILE A 333 -18.40 -16.83 0.58
C ILE A 333 -18.01 -17.07 -0.89
N ASN A 334 -18.55 -18.12 -1.51
CA ASN A 334 -18.33 -18.47 -2.93
C ASN A 334 -16.88 -18.80 -3.35
N THR A 335 -15.92 -18.92 -2.43
CA THR A 335 -14.51 -19.22 -2.76
C THR A 335 -14.22 -20.70 -3.00
N GLY A 336 -15.18 -21.59 -2.72
CA GLY A 336 -15.08 -23.04 -2.97
C GLY A 336 -15.77 -23.45 -4.29
N GLN A 337 -16.79 -24.32 -4.22
CA GLN A 337 -17.50 -24.87 -5.39
C GLN A 337 -18.11 -23.81 -6.33
N ALA A 338 -18.35 -22.59 -5.85
CA ALA A 338 -18.88 -21.51 -6.68
C ALA A 338 -17.81 -20.77 -7.51
N GLY A 339 -16.52 -21.10 -7.35
CA GLY A 339 -15.43 -20.68 -8.23
C GLY A 339 -15.13 -19.18 -8.26
N MET A 340 -15.56 -18.40 -7.27
CA MET A 340 -15.33 -16.96 -7.24
C MET A 340 -13.90 -16.64 -6.80
N LEU A 341 -13.26 -15.69 -7.49
CA LEU A 341 -11.94 -15.17 -7.11
C LEU A 341 -11.96 -14.63 -5.67
N PHE A 342 -10.93 -14.97 -4.88
CA PHE A 342 -10.88 -14.68 -3.45
C PHE A 342 -10.99 -13.17 -3.15
N GLY A 343 -10.29 -12.34 -3.92
CA GLY A 343 -10.34 -10.88 -3.79
C GLY A 343 -11.74 -10.32 -4.10
N GLU A 344 -12.43 -10.84 -5.12
CA GLU A 344 -13.78 -10.39 -5.46
C GLU A 344 -14.81 -10.76 -4.38
N SER A 345 -14.70 -11.96 -3.83
CA SER A 345 -15.51 -12.40 -2.71
C SER A 345 -15.28 -11.52 -1.47
N CYS A 346 -14.01 -11.35 -1.07
CA CYS A 346 -13.62 -10.52 0.06
C CYS A 346 -14.14 -9.09 -0.09
N LYS A 347 -13.90 -8.48 -1.26
CA LYS A 347 -14.36 -7.14 -1.59
C LYS A 347 -15.86 -6.99 -1.44
N ALA A 348 -16.62 -7.94 -2.00
CA ALA A 348 -18.08 -7.91 -1.93
C ALA A 348 -18.60 -8.11 -0.50
N MET A 349 -17.97 -8.97 0.29
CA MET A 349 -18.30 -9.16 1.71
C MET A 349 -18.06 -7.87 2.50
N LEU A 350 -16.84 -7.33 2.42
CA LEU A 350 -16.43 -6.12 3.13
C LEU A 350 -17.29 -4.91 2.73
N ASP A 351 -17.60 -4.74 1.43
CA ASP A 351 -18.51 -3.70 0.96
C ASP A 351 -19.92 -3.83 1.57
N GLY A 352 -20.48 -5.04 1.58
CA GLY A 352 -21.80 -5.31 2.14
C GLY A 352 -21.85 -5.04 3.64
N MET A 353 -20.81 -5.46 4.37
CA MET A 353 -20.66 -5.23 5.80
C MET A 353 -20.51 -3.74 6.12
N ALA A 354 -19.68 -3.01 5.35
CA ALA A 354 -19.52 -1.58 5.49
C ALA A 354 -20.82 -0.81 5.33
N VAL A 355 -21.54 -1.09 4.24
CA VAL A 355 -22.81 -0.42 3.94
C VAL A 355 -23.80 -0.70 5.07
N ALA A 356 -23.87 -1.93 5.56
CA ALA A 356 -24.75 -2.30 6.67
C ALA A 356 -24.43 -1.51 7.93
N VAL A 357 -23.18 -1.54 8.39
CA VAL A 357 -22.76 -0.86 9.63
C VAL A 357 -22.97 0.64 9.53
N LYS A 358 -22.66 1.25 8.38
CA LYS A 358 -22.83 2.69 8.17
C LYS A 358 -24.29 3.12 8.17
N GLU A 359 -25.18 2.33 7.55
CA GLU A 359 -26.60 2.66 7.47
C GLU A 359 -27.35 2.33 8.77
N MET A 360 -26.99 1.23 9.45
CA MET A 360 -27.71 0.76 10.63
C MET A 360 -27.26 1.46 11.92
N ASN A 361 -25.99 1.91 12.00
CA ASN A 361 -25.36 2.42 13.22
C ASN A 361 -25.68 1.54 14.45
N PRO A 362 -25.13 0.32 14.50
CA PRO A 362 -25.62 -0.74 15.38
C PRO A 362 -25.38 -0.48 16.86
N ASP A 363 -26.35 -0.88 17.68
CA ASP A 363 -26.28 -0.85 19.14
C ASP A 363 -25.83 -2.21 19.72
N PHE A 364 -26.21 -3.31 19.07
CA PHE A 364 -25.92 -4.67 19.54
C PHE A 364 -24.72 -5.31 18.82
N VAL A 365 -24.74 -5.34 17.49
CA VAL A 365 -23.70 -5.99 16.69
C VAL A 365 -22.38 -5.24 16.88
N SER A 366 -21.48 -5.83 17.66
CA SER A 366 -20.17 -5.26 18.01
C SER A 366 -19.00 -6.06 17.44
N LEU A 367 -19.24 -7.28 16.96
CA LEU A 367 -18.22 -8.14 16.36
C LEU A 367 -18.72 -8.84 15.08
N ILE A 368 -18.01 -8.62 13.97
CA ILE A 368 -18.13 -9.40 12.74
C ILE A 368 -16.85 -10.24 12.61
N ARG A 369 -16.97 -11.55 12.45
CA ARG A 369 -15.83 -12.45 12.27
C ARG A 369 -15.93 -13.12 10.90
N ILE A 370 -14.88 -13.07 10.09
CA ILE A 370 -14.73 -13.83 8.85
C ILE A 370 -13.77 -14.97 9.14
N VAL A 371 -14.25 -16.21 9.08
CA VAL A 371 -13.49 -17.42 9.40
C VAL A 371 -13.16 -18.17 8.11
N ILE A 372 -11.88 -18.40 7.86
CA ILE A 372 -11.38 -18.97 6.62
C ILE A 372 -10.48 -20.16 6.94
N LEU A 373 -10.86 -21.34 6.47
CA LEU A 373 -10.11 -22.57 6.76
C LEU A 373 -8.79 -22.66 5.98
N GLU A 374 -8.81 -22.23 4.72
CA GLU A 374 -7.66 -22.35 3.82
C GLU A 374 -6.73 -21.14 3.92
N LYS A 375 -5.45 -21.38 4.23
CA LYS A 375 -4.45 -20.33 4.43
C LYS A 375 -4.27 -19.42 3.21
N GLN A 376 -4.35 -19.96 1.99
CA GLN A 376 -4.23 -19.17 0.76
C GLN A 376 -5.40 -18.18 0.58
N VAL A 377 -6.63 -18.63 0.86
CA VAL A 377 -7.83 -17.77 0.84
C VAL A 377 -7.75 -16.72 1.95
N PHE A 378 -7.25 -17.10 3.13
CA PHE A 378 -7.04 -16.18 4.24
C PHE A 378 -6.05 -15.07 3.87
N GLN A 379 -4.92 -15.40 3.23
CA GLN A 379 -3.93 -14.41 2.79
C GLN A 379 -4.50 -13.43 1.75
N ALA A 380 -5.34 -13.90 0.83
CA ALA A 380 -6.02 -13.03 -0.13
C ALA A 380 -6.99 -12.05 0.56
N PHE A 381 -7.79 -12.54 1.51
CA PHE A 381 -8.71 -11.69 2.30
C PHE A 381 -7.96 -10.72 3.21
N ARG A 382 -6.82 -11.14 3.77
CA ARG A 382 -5.88 -10.32 4.53
C ARG A 382 -5.39 -9.15 3.70
N SER A 383 -4.88 -9.41 2.51
CA SER A 383 -4.35 -8.38 1.61
C SER A 383 -5.42 -7.35 1.21
N GLU A 384 -6.66 -7.79 0.93
CA GLU A 384 -7.77 -6.87 0.61
C GLU A 384 -8.18 -6.02 1.82
N LEU A 385 -8.26 -6.61 3.03
CA LEU A 385 -8.60 -5.86 4.25
C LEU A 385 -7.50 -4.86 4.62
N GLU A 386 -6.23 -5.25 4.53
CA GLU A 386 -5.08 -4.37 4.74
C GLU A 386 -5.04 -3.24 3.69
N SER A 387 -5.33 -3.54 2.42
CA SER A 387 -5.45 -2.51 1.37
C SER A 387 -6.53 -1.48 1.66
N ARG A 388 -7.65 -1.87 2.29
CA ARG A 388 -8.73 -0.93 2.67
C ARG A 388 -8.34 -0.05 3.85
N CYS A 389 -7.58 -0.59 4.80
CA CYS A 389 -7.01 0.19 5.89
C CYS A 389 -6.00 1.25 5.38
N GLN A 390 -5.43 1.04 4.19
CA GLN A 390 -4.50 1.95 3.51
C GLN A 390 -5.19 2.86 2.47
N GLN A 391 -6.47 2.65 2.13
CA GLN A 391 -7.18 3.39 1.07
C GLN A 391 -7.74 4.76 1.50
N ASP A 392 -7.88 5.06 2.79
CA ASP A 392 -8.28 6.41 3.25
C ASP A 392 -7.10 7.43 3.19
N ASP A 393 -5.86 6.97 2.96
CA ASP A 393 -4.70 7.82 2.63
C ASP A 393 -4.72 8.32 1.15
N PHE A 394 -5.44 7.63 0.27
CA PHE A 394 -5.41 7.91 -1.18
C PHE A 394 -6.27 9.11 -1.60
N GLN A 395 -7.31 9.45 -0.84
CA GLN A 395 -8.26 10.51 -1.21
C GLN A 395 -7.71 11.92 -0.95
N SER A 396 -6.77 12.05 0.00
CA SER A 396 -6.03 13.30 0.26
C SER A 396 -4.92 13.57 -0.76
N TRP A 397 -4.37 12.52 -1.39
CA TRP A 397 -3.36 12.64 -2.43
C TRP A 397 -3.92 13.25 -3.72
N PHE A 398 -5.11 12.84 -4.15
CA PHE A 398 -5.72 13.34 -5.40
C PHE A 398 -6.25 14.78 -5.29
N SER A 399 -6.72 15.19 -4.11
CA SER A 399 -7.15 16.57 -3.86
C SER A 399 -5.95 17.54 -3.74
N PHE A 400 -4.77 17.05 -3.35
CA PHE A 400 -3.51 17.81 -3.35
C PHE A 400 -2.93 18.04 -4.76
N LEU A 401 -3.32 17.22 -5.75
CA LEU A 401 -2.83 17.27 -7.14
C LEU A 401 -3.80 17.89 -8.15
N GLY A 402 -4.98 18.37 -7.72
CA GLY A 402 -5.93 19.07 -8.61
C GLY A 402 -6.66 18.21 -9.64
N PHE A 403 -6.79 16.89 -9.43
CA PHE A 403 -7.52 16.01 -10.33
C PHE A 403 -9.04 16.02 -10.04
N SER A 404 -9.86 16.35 -11.05
CA SER A 404 -11.32 16.47 -10.93
C SER A 404 -12.10 15.16 -11.21
N LYS A 405 -11.44 14.03 -11.55
CA LYS A 405 -12.14 12.75 -11.86
C LYS A 405 -11.37 11.49 -11.42
N ARG A 406 -12.13 10.42 -11.15
CA ARG A 406 -11.68 9.07 -10.72
C ARG A 406 -10.87 8.33 -11.80
N PRO A 407 -9.84 7.53 -11.45
CA PRO A 407 -9.26 6.51 -12.34
C PRO A 407 -10.12 5.23 -12.34
N THR A 408 -10.07 4.47 -13.44
CA THR A 408 -10.84 3.24 -13.64
C THR A 408 -10.20 2.01 -12.94
N LYS A 409 -11.06 1.04 -12.60
CA LYS A 409 -10.80 -0.23 -11.87
C LYS A 409 -9.54 -1.01 -12.28
N LYS A 410 -9.05 -0.84 -13.52
CA LYS A 410 -7.88 -1.53 -14.10
C LYS A 410 -6.54 -1.23 -13.42
N ILE A 411 -6.35 -0.07 -12.81
CA ILE A 411 -5.06 0.30 -12.17
C ILE A 411 -4.93 -0.33 -10.78
N LEU A 412 -6.05 -0.61 -10.12
CA LEU A 412 -6.10 -1.17 -8.76
C LEU A 412 -5.83 -2.68 -8.73
N ASP A 413 -6.33 -3.40 -9.75
CA ASP A 413 -6.16 -4.86 -9.85
C ASP A 413 -4.70 -5.25 -10.20
N MET A 414 -3.90 -4.32 -10.74
CA MET A 414 -2.51 -4.55 -11.17
C MET A 414 -1.50 -4.57 -10.01
N TYR A 415 -1.82 -3.94 -8.88
CA TYR A 415 -0.92 -3.85 -7.72
C TYR A 415 -1.03 -5.08 -6.80
N LEU A 416 -2.21 -5.70 -6.73
CA LEU A 416 -2.52 -6.81 -5.81
C LEU A 416 -2.11 -8.20 -6.34
N ALA A 417 -1.79 -8.33 -7.63
CA ALA A 417 -1.45 -9.62 -8.26
C ALA A 417 0.02 -10.06 -8.11
N SER A 418 0.88 -9.29 -7.41
CA SER A 418 2.34 -9.52 -7.40
C SER A 418 2.92 -10.11 -6.11
N SER A 419 2.07 -10.51 -5.15
CA SER A 419 2.50 -10.98 -3.81
C SER A 419 2.29 -12.47 -3.52
N SER A 420 1.97 -13.31 -4.52
CA SER A 420 1.89 -14.77 -4.32
C SER A 420 3.02 -15.51 -5.06
N SER A 421 4.05 -15.94 -4.33
CA SER A 421 5.06 -16.89 -4.83
C SER A 421 4.75 -18.31 -4.34
N THR A 422 4.47 -19.23 -5.26
CA THR A 422 4.55 -20.68 -5.04
C THR A 422 5.43 -21.32 -6.12
N SER A 423 6.21 -22.32 -5.73
CA SER A 423 7.29 -22.96 -6.49
C SER A 423 6.83 -23.79 -7.70
N PRO A 424 7.69 -24.02 -8.71
CA PRO A 424 7.34 -24.74 -9.92
C PRO A 424 7.58 -26.25 -9.80
N GLN A 425 6.50 -27.01 -9.61
CA GLN A 425 6.33 -28.38 -10.09
C GLN A 425 4.81 -28.59 -10.19
N ASP A 426 4.35 -29.17 -11.30
CA ASP A 426 2.94 -29.35 -11.72
C ASP A 426 2.33 -28.19 -12.54
N GLN A 427 2.71 -28.09 -13.83
CA GLN A 427 1.82 -27.58 -14.87
C GLN A 427 1.58 -28.66 -15.92
N MET A 428 0.39 -29.27 -15.90
CA MET A 428 -0.18 -30.01 -17.03
C MET A 428 -1.69 -29.81 -17.03
N GLY A 429 -2.23 -29.26 -18.12
CA GLY A 429 -3.60 -29.54 -18.54
C GLY A 429 -4.65 -28.42 -18.47
N GLU A 430 -4.29 -27.13 -18.51
CA GLU A 430 -5.31 -26.07 -18.63
C GLU A 430 -5.28 -25.36 -20.00
N LEU A 431 -6.47 -25.18 -20.57
CA LEU A 431 -6.71 -24.43 -21.81
C LEU A 431 -6.44 -22.94 -21.55
N PRO A 432 -5.62 -22.25 -22.37
CA PRO A 432 -5.45 -20.81 -22.24
C PRO A 432 -6.77 -20.08 -22.53
N GLU A 433 -7.20 -19.20 -21.63
CA GLU A 433 -8.36 -18.33 -21.85
C GLU A 433 -8.13 -17.43 -23.08
N GLY A 434 -8.98 -17.57 -24.10
CA GLY A 434 -9.02 -16.67 -25.27
C GLY A 434 -8.43 -17.22 -26.58
N ALA A 435 -7.91 -18.44 -26.62
CA ALA A 435 -7.42 -19.06 -27.87
C ALA A 435 -8.58 -19.52 -28.77
N LYS A 436 -8.55 -19.15 -30.06
CA LYS A 436 -9.46 -19.64 -31.10
C LYS A 436 -8.82 -20.82 -31.84
N TRP A 437 -9.59 -21.87 -32.08
CA TRP A 437 -9.10 -23.12 -32.65
C TRP A 437 -9.88 -23.50 -33.90
N ALA A 438 -9.19 -24.07 -34.89
CA ALA A 438 -9.78 -24.54 -36.13
C ALA A 438 -9.20 -25.90 -36.53
N ILE A 439 -9.95 -26.62 -37.36
CA ILE A 439 -9.50 -27.84 -38.04
C ILE A 439 -9.41 -27.59 -39.54
N GLU A 440 -8.48 -28.25 -40.21
CA GLU A 440 -8.32 -28.18 -41.66
C GLU A 440 -8.99 -29.40 -42.28
N ASP A 441 -9.92 -29.18 -43.20
CA ASP A 441 -10.63 -30.28 -43.88
C ASP A 441 -9.83 -30.86 -45.06
N GLU A 442 -10.38 -31.90 -45.71
CA GLU A 442 -9.73 -32.58 -46.84
C GLU A 442 -9.47 -31.67 -48.06
N SER A 443 -10.11 -30.49 -48.11
CA SER A 443 -9.93 -29.49 -49.16
C SER A 443 -8.90 -28.40 -48.80
N GLY A 444 -8.40 -28.40 -47.55
CA GLY A 444 -7.47 -27.40 -47.01
C GLY A 444 -8.17 -26.17 -46.39
N GLU A 445 -9.48 -26.20 -46.21
CA GLU A 445 -10.24 -25.09 -45.64
C GLU A 445 -10.25 -25.17 -44.10
N LEU A 446 -10.07 -24.02 -43.43
CA LEU A 446 -10.02 -23.92 -41.97
C LEU A 446 -11.41 -23.69 -41.37
N LEU A 447 -11.93 -24.69 -40.66
CA LEU A 447 -13.21 -24.65 -39.98
C LEU A 447 -13.03 -24.30 -38.50
N GLU A 448 -13.54 -23.13 -38.09
CA GLU A 448 -13.46 -22.62 -36.71
C GLU A 448 -14.37 -23.46 -35.78
N LEU A 449 -13.78 -23.94 -34.68
CA LEU A 449 -14.45 -24.78 -33.68
C LEU A 449 -14.98 -23.93 -32.51
N CYS A 450 -16.26 -24.09 -32.21
CA CYS A 450 -16.94 -23.46 -31.10
C CYS A 450 -17.35 -24.50 -30.05
N LEU A 451 -17.26 -24.13 -28.78
CA LEU A 451 -17.69 -24.98 -27.67
C LEU A 451 -19.21 -25.12 -27.64
N LEU A 452 -19.70 -26.36 -27.59
CA LEU A 452 -21.11 -26.65 -27.37
C LEU A 452 -21.37 -26.74 -25.86
N ASP A 453 -21.93 -25.67 -25.30
CA ASP A 453 -22.39 -25.49 -23.92
C ASP A 453 -21.37 -25.62 -22.77
N LYS A 454 -21.53 -24.70 -21.80
CA LYS A 454 -20.59 -24.42 -20.69
C LYS A 454 -20.70 -25.35 -19.48
N GLU A 455 -21.29 -26.53 -19.64
CA GLU A 455 -21.35 -27.56 -18.60
C GLU A 455 -20.96 -28.90 -19.21
N ALA A 456 -19.66 -29.15 -19.31
CA ALA A 456 -19.15 -30.50 -19.53
C ALA A 456 -18.43 -30.96 -18.26
N ASP A 457 -19.02 -31.97 -17.63
CA ASP A 457 -18.56 -32.69 -16.46
C ASP A 457 -17.09 -33.11 -16.59
N LEU A 458 -16.22 -32.58 -15.72
CA LEU A 458 -14.90 -33.15 -15.46
C LEU A 458 -15.05 -34.45 -14.65
N LYS A 459 -15.57 -35.48 -15.31
CA LYS A 459 -15.32 -36.86 -14.94
C LYS A 459 -14.93 -37.68 -16.18
N ARG A 460 -13.61 -37.84 -16.28
CA ARG A 460 -12.85 -38.81 -17.10
C ARG A 460 -12.81 -38.54 -18.61
N GLU A 461 -11.57 -38.55 -19.08
CA GLU A 461 -11.04 -38.23 -20.42
C GLU A 461 -11.08 -36.74 -20.80
N MET A 462 -9.91 -36.17 -21.13
CA MET A 462 -9.74 -34.78 -21.61
C MET A 462 -10.23 -34.66 -23.06
N SER A 463 -11.49 -35.01 -23.28
CA SER A 463 -12.21 -34.91 -24.54
C SER A 463 -13.31 -33.86 -24.42
N LEU A 464 -13.43 -32.98 -25.40
CA LEU A 464 -14.36 -31.86 -25.42
C LEU A 464 -15.24 -31.91 -26.67
N ASP A 465 -16.55 -31.80 -26.52
CA ASP A 465 -17.44 -31.74 -27.68
C ASP A 465 -17.52 -30.30 -28.21
N MET A 466 -17.26 -30.15 -29.51
CA MET A 466 -17.19 -28.88 -30.23
C MET A 466 -18.01 -28.97 -31.51
N SER A 467 -18.45 -27.83 -32.04
CA SER A 467 -19.09 -27.76 -33.35
C SER A 467 -18.53 -26.66 -34.21
N THR A 468 -18.57 -26.90 -35.51
CA THR A 468 -18.33 -25.87 -36.53
C THR A 468 -19.59 -25.03 -36.75
N LYS A 469 -19.45 -23.85 -37.37
CA LYS A 469 -20.57 -22.90 -37.58
C LYS A 469 -21.71 -23.45 -38.46
N ASP A 470 -21.40 -24.43 -39.31
CA ASP A 470 -22.35 -25.18 -40.14
C ASP A 470 -23.04 -26.33 -39.40
N GLY A 471 -22.76 -26.53 -38.10
CA GLY A 471 -23.48 -27.44 -37.21
C GLY A 471 -22.94 -28.88 -37.14
N LYS A 472 -21.80 -29.16 -37.77
CA LYS A 472 -21.12 -30.47 -37.61
C LYS A 472 -20.48 -30.56 -36.24
N ARG A 473 -20.55 -31.74 -35.62
CA ARG A 473 -20.09 -31.99 -34.25
C ARG A 473 -18.81 -32.83 -34.24
N PHE A 474 -17.89 -32.46 -33.36
CA PHE A 474 -16.58 -33.08 -33.21
C PHE A 474 -16.28 -33.31 -31.72
N THR A 475 -15.68 -34.46 -31.40
CA THR A 475 -15.12 -34.74 -30.09
C THR A 475 -13.61 -34.51 -30.13
N VAL A 476 -13.12 -33.59 -29.31
CA VAL A 476 -11.77 -33.05 -29.36
C VAL A 476 -10.92 -33.56 -28.22
N ASN A 477 -9.84 -34.28 -28.52
CA ASN A 477 -8.89 -34.75 -27.51
C ASN A 477 -7.79 -33.71 -27.26
N LEU A 478 -7.81 -33.09 -26.09
CA LEU A 478 -6.88 -32.03 -25.72
C LEU A 478 -5.45 -32.54 -25.48
N LYS A 479 -5.27 -33.85 -25.26
CA LYS A 479 -3.95 -34.48 -25.10
C LYS A 479 -3.25 -34.70 -26.42
N THR A 480 -3.98 -35.15 -27.44
CA THR A 480 -3.42 -35.47 -28.76
C THR A 480 -3.55 -34.31 -29.76
N ARG A 481 -4.38 -33.30 -29.46
CA ARG A 481 -4.73 -32.17 -30.34
C ARG A 481 -5.40 -32.62 -31.65
N GLU A 482 -6.29 -33.59 -31.52
CA GLU A 482 -7.05 -34.16 -32.62
C GLU A 482 -8.55 -34.02 -32.34
N ALA A 483 -9.32 -33.75 -33.39
CA ALA A 483 -10.76 -33.60 -33.38
C ALA A 483 -11.38 -34.70 -34.23
N THR A 484 -12.28 -35.49 -33.65
CA THR A 484 -12.94 -36.60 -34.33
C THR A 484 -14.39 -36.25 -34.62
N ASP A 485 -14.80 -36.27 -35.89
CA ASP A 485 -16.18 -36.01 -36.31
C ASP A 485 -17.14 -37.05 -35.71
N CYS A 486 -18.14 -36.60 -34.97
CA CYS A 486 -19.09 -37.47 -34.27
C CYS A 486 -20.02 -38.24 -35.24
N SER A 487 -20.14 -37.78 -36.49
CA SER A 487 -21.02 -38.36 -37.50
C SER A 487 -20.29 -39.31 -38.45
N THR A 488 -19.03 -39.03 -38.78
CA THR A 488 -18.23 -39.85 -39.73
C THR A 488 -17.13 -40.66 -39.06
N GLY A 489 -16.71 -40.31 -37.84
CA GLY A 489 -15.61 -40.94 -37.11
C GLY A 489 -14.21 -40.56 -37.63
N ALA A 490 -14.12 -39.66 -38.62
CA ALA A 490 -12.85 -39.19 -39.17
C ALA A 490 -12.14 -38.24 -38.20
N SER A 491 -10.80 -38.33 -38.11
CA SER A 491 -9.99 -37.56 -37.17
C SER A 491 -9.12 -36.51 -37.87
N TYR A 492 -9.11 -35.29 -37.34
CA TYR A 492 -8.50 -34.10 -37.92
C TYR A 492 -7.57 -33.42 -36.92
N LYS A 493 -6.42 -32.89 -37.37
CA LYS A 493 -5.48 -32.17 -36.48
C LYS A 493 -5.93 -30.73 -36.24
N MET A 494 -5.80 -30.28 -35.00
CA MET A 494 -6.17 -28.91 -34.60
C MET A 494 -5.04 -27.91 -34.87
N LYS A 495 -5.40 -26.69 -35.30
CA LYS A 495 -4.52 -25.53 -35.43
C LYS A 495 -5.03 -24.35 -34.58
N ASN A 496 -4.10 -23.61 -33.99
CA ASN A 496 -4.40 -22.37 -33.28
C ASN A 496 -4.49 -21.24 -34.30
N VAL A 497 -5.61 -20.51 -34.32
CA VAL A 497 -5.80 -19.36 -35.20
C VAL A 497 -5.64 -18.12 -34.34
N ALA A 498 -4.57 -17.35 -34.59
CA ALA A 498 -4.32 -16.11 -33.89
C ALA A 498 -5.55 -15.19 -34.03
N ALA A 499 -6.06 -14.70 -32.90
CA ALA A 499 -7.13 -13.71 -32.90
C ALA A 499 -6.58 -12.39 -33.46
N GLU A 500 -7.28 -11.82 -34.44
CA GLU A 500 -7.05 -10.47 -34.97
C GLU A 500 -6.96 -9.42 -33.83
N PRO A 501 -6.17 -8.34 -34.01
CA PRO A 501 -5.45 -7.64 -32.94
C PRO A 501 -6.24 -6.58 -32.16
N ASP A 502 -7.54 -6.78 -31.90
CA ASP A 502 -8.39 -5.75 -31.28
C ASP A 502 -8.75 -5.97 -29.80
N ASN A 503 -8.08 -6.89 -29.09
CA ASN A 503 -8.29 -7.09 -27.65
C ASN A 503 -7.07 -6.69 -26.80
N VAL A 504 -7.14 -5.48 -26.23
CA VAL A 504 -6.15 -4.81 -25.35
C VAL A 504 -6.00 -5.48 -23.96
N ALA A 505 -6.36 -6.76 -23.81
CA ALA A 505 -6.21 -7.51 -22.55
C ALA A 505 -4.96 -8.42 -22.53
N SER A 506 -4.39 -8.74 -23.69
CA SER A 506 -3.20 -9.61 -23.80
C SER A 506 -1.87 -8.87 -23.54
N ALA A 507 -1.82 -7.55 -23.77
CA ALA A 507 -0.57 -6.77 -23.77
C ALA A 507 0.02 -6.43 -22.38
N LEU A 508 -0.46 -7.02 -21.28
CA LEU A 508 -0.07 -6.64 -19.91
C LEU A 508 0.21 -7.82 -18.97
N ALA A 509 0.49 -9.00 -19.52
CA ALA A 509 1.42 -9.89 -18.82
C ALA A 509 2.74 -9.09 -18.70
N LEU A 510 3.11 -8.67 -17.48
CA LEU A 510 4.38 -7.99 -17.20
C LEU A 510 5.50 -9.02 -17.36
N GLU A 511 5.76 -9.43 -18.60
CA GLU A 511 6.77 -10.40 -18.92
C GLU A 511 8.15 -9.80 -18.65
N LEU A 512 8.98 -10.56 -17.93
CA LEU A 512 10.38 -10.23 -17.79
C LEU A 512 11.07 -10.38 -19.15
N PRO A 513 12.11 -9.59 -19.45
CA PRO A 513 12.79 -9.70 -20.72
C PRO A 513 13.30 -11.13 -20.96
N PRO A 514 13.05 -11.70 -22.15
CA PRO A 514 13.37 -13.12 -22.42
C PRO A 514 14.87 -13.41 -22.39
N HIS A 515 15.71 -12.38 -22.55
CA HIS A 515 17.16 -12.48 -22.50
C HIS A 515 17.72 -12.46 -21.07
N TRP A 516 16.89 -12.25 -20.04
CA TRP A 516 17.35 -12.28 -18.65
C TRP A 516 17.75 -13.69 -18.23
N GLU A 517 18.84 -13.78 -17.48
CA GLU A 517 19.21 -15.01 -16.81
C GLU A 517 18.20 -15.32 -15.69
N PRO A 518 17.99 -16.61 -15.39
CA PRO A 518 17.16 -17.02 -14.25
C PRO A 518 17.57 -16.30 -12.97
N MET A 519 16.58 -15.71 -12.30
CA MET A 519 16.76 -14.91 -11.09
C MET A 519 16.67 -15.76 -9.80
N THR A 520 16.18 -16.99 -9.88
CA THR A 520 16.13 -17.96 -8.74
C THR A 520 15.57 -17.37 -7.43
N GLY A 521 14.47 -16.61 -7.51
CA GLY A 521 13.85 -15.96 -6.34
C GLY A 521 14.50 -14.66 -5.88
N GLN A 522 15.54 -14.17 -6.57
CA GLN A 522 16.10 -12.84 -6.34
C GLN A 522 15.34 -11.78 -7.15
N HIS A 523 15.20 -10.58 -6.61
CA HIS A 523 14.55 -9.46 -7.30
C HIS A 523 15.54 -8.52 -8.02
N PHE A 524 16.83 -8.68 -7.75
CA PHE A 524 17.93 -7.90 -8.33
C PHE A 524 19.15 -8.79 -8.58
N LYS A 525 19.71 -8.72 -9.79
CA LYS A 525 20.93 -9.41 -10.21
C LYS A 525 21.70 -8.52 -11.19
N LYS A 526 23.03 -8.56 -11.10
CA LYS A 526 23.92 -8.08 -12.17
C LYS A 526 24.58 -9.26 -12.84
N VAL A 527 24.46 -9.29 -14.16
CA VAL A 527 25.00 -10.35 -15.00
C VAL A 527 26.13 -9.74 -15.82
N GLU A 528 27.37 -10.13 -15.53
CA GLU A 528 28.50 -9.74 -16.36
C GLU A 528 28.41 -10.47 -17.70
N LEU A 529 28.36 -9.71 -18.79
CA LEU A 529 28.18 -10.25 -20.13
C LEU A 529 29.50 -10.81 -20.66
N ASP A 530 29.43 -11.98 -21.31
CA ASP A 530 30.58 -12.54 -22.02
C ASP A 530 30.99 -11.59 -23.16
N PRO A 531 32.26 -11.13 -23.25
CA PRO A 531 32.76 -10.32 -24.35
C PRO A 531 32.52 -10.90 -25.74
N LYS A 532 32.31 -12.22 -25.88
CA LYS A 532 32.01 -12.88 -27.16
C LYS A 532 30.51 -12.93 -27.49
N SER A 533 29.64 -12.58 -26.54
CA SER A 533 28.19 -12.59 -26.75
C SER A 533 27.74 -11.50 -27.73
N PRO A 534 26.70 -11.76 -28.55
CA PRO A 534 26.13 -10.73 -29.43
C PRO A 534 25.66 -9.49 -28.66
N GLU A 535 25.09 -9.69 -27.47
CA GLU A 535 24.61 -8.64 -26.58
C GLU A 535 25.74 -7.70 -26.13
N TYR A 536 26.87 -8.27 -25.65
CA TYR A 536 28.04 -7.47 -25.30
C TYR A 536 28.54 -6.67 -26.50
N GLN A 537 28.68 -7.33 -27.65
CA GLN A 537 29.20 -6.70 -28.87
C GLN A 537 28.31 -5.55 -29.34
N GLU A 538 26.99 -5.69 -29.24
CA GLU A 538 26.05 -4.62 -29.58
C GLU A 538 26.22 -3.40 -28.67
N VAL A 539 26.23 -3.61 -27.34
CA VAL A 539 26.40 -2.52 -26.36
C VAL A 539 27.77 -1.86 -26.52
N ALA A 540 28.83 -2.65 -26.68
CA ALA A 540 30.19 -2.17 -26.89
C ALA A 540 30.32 -1.37 -28.19
N ASN A 541 29.79 -1.87 -29.31
CA ASN A 541 29.85 -1.17 -30.59
C ASN A 541 29.10 0.17 -30.53
N ASN A 542 27.92 0.20 -29.89
CA ASN A 542 27.16 1.44 -29.71
C ASN A 542 27.91 2.45 -28.82
N PHE A 543 28.61 2.00 -27.79
CA PHE A 543 29.45 2.85 -26.95
C PHE A 543 30.66 3.42 -27.75
N HIS A 544 31.35 2.58 -28.52
CA HIS A 544 32.52 2.97 -29.31
C HIS A 544 32.19 3.82 -30.55
N LYS A 545 30.93 3.90 -30.99
CA LYS A 545 30.50 4.86 -32.04
C LYS A 545 30.86 6.30 -31.69
N THR A 546 30.95 6.62 -30.41
CA THR A 546 31.23 7.99 -29.96
C THR A 546 32.45 8.10 -29.03
N THR A 547 33.01 6.98 -28.56
CA THR A 547 34.08 6.97 -27.56
C THR A 547 35.26 6.11 -28.00
N SER A 548 36.44 6.42 -27.48
CA SER A 548 37.68 5.66 -27.67
C SER A 548 38.18 5.01 -26.38
N TYR A 549 37.32 4.88 -25.37
CA TYR A 549 37.70 4.34 -24.06
C TYR A 549 37.79 2.81 -24.08
N THR A 550 38.59 2.23 -23.20
CA THR A 550 38.68 0.77 -23.08
C THR A 550 37.60 0.26 -22.14
N ILE A 551 36.72 -0.62 -22.62
CA ILE A 551 35.71 -1.29 -21.80
C ILE A 551 36.38 -2.43 -21.01
N HIS A 552 36.22 -2.43 -19.69
CA HIS A 552 36.67 -3.51 -18.81
C HIS A 552 35.60 -4.57 -18.63
N LYS A 553 34.33 -4.15 -18.46
CA LYS A 553 33.18 -5.04 -18.39
C LYS A 553 31.86 -4.33 -18.67
N ILE A 554 30.87 -5.12 -19.08
CA ILE A 554 29.48 -4.70 -19.25
C ILE A 554 28.62 -5.63 -18.40
N GLU A 555 27.87 -5.03 -17.48
CA GLU A 555 26.97 -5.77 -16.59
C GLU A 555 25.52 -5.46 -16.98
N ARG A 556 24.75 -6.46 -17.40
CA ARG A 556 23.29 -6.34 -17.52
C ARG A 556 22.67 -6.28 -16.14
N VAL A 557 21.85 -5.26 -15.92
CA VAL A 557 21.06 -5.10 -14.70
C VAL A 557 19.72 -5.81 -14.90
N GLN A 558 19.40 -6.71 -13.98
CA GLN A 558 18.12 -7.40 -13.93
C GLN A 558 17.42 -7.03 -12.62
N ASN A 559 16.55 -6.02 -12.66
CA ASN A 559 15.78 -5.58 -11.50
C ASN A 559 14.28 -5.66 -11.81
N VAL A 560 13.60 -6.61 -11.17
CA VAL A 560 12.18 -6.93 -11.44
C VAL A 560 11.28 -5.72 -11.17
N TYR A 561 11.52 -5.01 -10.06
CA TYR A 561 10.69 -3.87 -9.68
C TYR A 561 10.85 -2.69 -10.62
N LEU A 562 12.10 -2.36 -10.97
CA LEU A 562 12.39 -1.31 -11.92
C LEU A 562 11.85 -1.62 -13.32
N TRP A 563 11.95 -2.88 -13.75
CA TRP A 563 11.41 -3.32 -15.03
C TRP A 563 9.88 -3.20 -15.07
N HIS A 564 9.18 -3.59 -14.01
CA HIS A 564 7.73 -3.44 -13.93
C HIS A 564 7.31 -1.97 -13.93
N ALA A 565 7.95 -1.13 -13.11
CA ALA A 565 7.68 0.31 -13.08
C ALA A 565 7.89 0.95 -14.47
N PHE A 566 9.00 0.61 -15.13
CA PHE A 566 9.28 1.02 -16.51
C PHE A 566 8.24 0.53 -17.50
N SER A 567 7.84 -0.74 -17.43
CA SER A 567 6.86 -1.34 -18.35
C SER A 567 5.48 -0.70 -18.21
N ILE A 568 5.07 -0.37 -16.99
CA ILE A 568 3.83 0.37 -16.72
C ILE A 568 3.92 1.80 -17.27
N CYS A 569 5.04 2.48 -17.05
CA CYS A 569 5.26 3.83 -17.58
C CYS A 569 5.25 3.83 -19.12
N ARG A 570 5.89 2.83 -19.75
CA ARG A 570 5.87 2.58 -21.20
C ARG A 570 4.45 2.42 -21.70
N TYR A 571 3.64 1.56 -21.08
CA TYR A 571 2.24 1.36 -21.46
C TYR A 571 1.40 2.62 -21.33
N ARG A 572 1.61 3.40 -20.25
CA ARG A 572 0.92 4.69 -20.06
C ARG A 572 1.24 5.68 -21.19
N ILE A 573 2.51 5.85 -21.54
CA ILE A 573 2.92 6.77 -22.60
C ILE A 573 2.48 6.25 -23.98
N LEU A 574 2.57 4.94 -24.20
CA LEU A 574 2.06 4.28 -25.41
C LEU A 574 0.55 4.54 -25.57
N SER A 575 -0.23 4.37 -24.51
CA SER A 575 -1.68 4.60 -24.54
C SER A 575 -2.02 6.07 -24.75
N LYS A 576 -1.17 6.98 -24.26
CA LYS A 576 -1.36 8.44 -24.38
C LYS A 576 -1.01 8.96 -25.78
N ASN A 577 0.03 8.42 -26.40
CA ASN A 577 0.63 9.00 -27.61
C ASN A 577 0.53 8.12 -28.86
N GLY A 578 0.33 6.81 -28.70
CA GLY A 578 0.46 5.81 -29.77
C GLY A 578 1.91 5.37 -30.00
N GLU A 579 2.08 4.28 -30.75
CA GLU A 579 3.38 3.62 -30.97
C GLU A 579 4.41 4.55 -31.64
N ALA A 580 3.96 5.37 -32.61
CA ALA A 580 4.81 6.31 -33.35
C ALA A 580 5.50 7.35 -32.44
N ASP A 581 4.88 7.68 -31.31
CA ASP A 581 5.32 8.72 -30.38
C ASP A 581 5.69 8.15 -28.99
N LEU A 582 5.94 6.84 -28.87
CA LEU A 582 6.43 6.22 -27.65
C LEU A 582 7.86 6.69 -27.33
N GLY A 583 8.71 6.76 -28.36
CA GLY A 583 10.07 7.29 -28.23
C GLY A 583 10.97 6.44 -27.31
N GLU A 584 10.86 5.12 -27.33
CA GLU A 584 11.77 4.24 -26.59
C GLU A 584 13.18 4.30 -27.18
N LYS A 585 14.17 4.68 -26.37
CA LYS A 585 15.56 4.88 -26.79
C LYS A 585 16.55 4.33 -25.78
N PHE A 586 17.67 3.81 -26.27
CA PHE A 586 18.86 3.58 -25.45
C PHE A 586 19.66 4.87 -25.37
N LEU A 587 19.81 5.41 -24.15
CA LEU A 587 20.53 6.66 -23.88
C LEU A 587 21.55 6.45 -22.74
N TYR A 588 22.49 7.39 -22.62
CA TYR A 588 23.63 7.25 -21.72
C TYR A 588 23.56 8.18 -20.52
N HIS A 589 23.82 7.63 -19.33
CA HIS A 589 23.86 8.37 -18.06
C HIS A 589 25.17 8.11 -17.32
N GLY A 590 26.05 9.12 -17.29
CA GLY A 590 27.32 9.05 -16.56
C GLY A 590 27.11 9.27 -15.07
N THR A 591 27.82 8.51 -14.23
CA THR A 591 27.67 8.63 -12.78
C THR A 591 28.94 8.25 -12.02
N SER A 592 28.92 8.38 -10.68
CA SER A 592 30.02 7.97 -9.81
C SER A 592 29.87 6.51 -9.34
N ALA A 593 30.98 5.89 -8.95
CA ALA A 593 30.99 4.56 -8.32
C ALA A 593 30.01 4.41 -7.14
N LYS A 594 29.91 5.47 -6.33
CA LYS A 594 29.07 5.50 -5.13
C LYS A 594 27.58 5.51 -5.50
N SER A 595 27.23 6.21 -6.58
CA SER A 595 25.85 6.39 -7.04
C SER A 595 25.28 5.14 -7.73
N CYS A 596 26.11 4.28 -8.32
CA CYS A 596 25.64 3.06 -9.00
C CYS A 596 24.78 2.16 -8.11
N LYS A 597 25.16 1.97 -6.83
CA LYS A 597 24.39 1.12 -5.89
C LYS A 597 22.96 1.62 -5.68
N THR A 598 22.75 2.94 -5.71
CA THR A 598 21.43 3.55 -5.56
C THR A 598 20.62 3.42 -6.84
N ILE A 599 21.23 3.69 -8.00
CA ILE A 599 20.53 3.67 -9.30
C ILE A 599 20.06 2.26 -9.66
N GLU A 600 20.91 1.24 -9.48
CA GLU A 600 20.58 -0.14 -9.89
C GLU A 600 19.59 -0.85 -8.95
N ARG A 601 19.46 -0.38 -7.70
CA ARG A 601 18.58 -0.99 -6.69
C ARG A 601 17.30 -0.20 -6.42
N ASP A 602 17.32 1.12 -6.60
CA ASP A 602 16.18 1.99 -6.37
C ASP A 602 15.69 2.60 -7.70
N ARG A 603 16.19 3.77 -8.11
CA ARG A 603 15.78 4.44 -9.37
C ARG A 603 16.73 5.57 -9.79
N PHE A 604 16.54 6.06 -11.02
CA PHE A 604 17.07 7.36 -11.44
C PHE A 604 16.30 8.47 -10.72
N ASP A 605 16.75 8.86 -9.54
CA ASP A 605 16.03 9.80 -8.69
C ASP A 605 16.31 11.26 -9.09
N ARG A 606 15.27 11.96 -9.55
CA ARG A 606 15.33 13.38 -9.90
C ARG A 606 15.58 14.31 -8.72
N SER A 607 15.47 13.85 -7.47
CA SER A 607 15.81 14.64 -6.28
C SER A 607 17.29 15.05 -6.24
N TYR A 608 18.14 14.35 -6.99
CA TYR A 608 19.55 14.70 -7.22
C TYR A 608 19.75 15.65 -8.43
N ALA A 609 18.69 16.03 -9.14
CA ALA A 609 18.76 16.98 -10.25
C ALA A 609 19.28 18.34 -9.75
N GLY A 610 20.35 18.85 -10.38
CA GLY A 610 21.01 20.10 -9.96
C GLY A 610 22.46 19.95 -9.52
N GLN A 611 22.94 18.74 -9.25
CA GLN A 611 24.35 18.54 -8.85
C GLN A 611 25.35 18.74 -10.00
N HIS A 612 24.93 18.56 -11.28
CA HIS A 612 25.86 18.61 -12.42
C HIS A 612 25.40 19.38 -13.67
N ALA A 613 24.12 19.77 -13.81
CA ALA A 613 23.60 20.79 -14.74
C ALA A 613 22.06 20.79 -14.70
N THR A 614 21.43 21.96 -14.77
CA THR A 614 19.97 22.09 -14.97
C THR A 614 19.68 22.98 -16.17
N ALA A 615 20.37 22.81 -17.30
CA ALA A 615 20.25 23.71 -18.44
C ALA A 615 18.85 23.66 -19.10
N PHE A 616 18.22 22.48 -19.12
CA PHE A 616 16.99 22.19 -19.86
C PHE A 616 15.84 21.70 -18.97
N GLY A 617 16.00 21.78 -17.64
CA GLY A 617 14.98 21.40 -16.67
C GLY A 617 15.55 20.74 -15.41
N LYS A 618 14.72 20.62 -14.38
CA LYS A 618 15.04 19.99 -13.09
C LYS A 618 14.58 18.54 -13.07
N GLY A 619 15.20 17.72 -13.92
CA GLY A 619 14.92 16.30 -14.07
C GLY A 619 16.18 15.47 -14.25
N VAL A 620 16.02 14.21 -14.65
CA VAL A 620 17.16 13.30 -14.90
C VAL A 620 17.61 13.42 -16.36
N TYR A 621 18.90 13.64 -16.56
CA TYR A 621 19.51 13.88 -17.87
C TYR A 621 20.05 12.60 -18.49
N PHE A 622 19.82 12.44 -19.79
CA PHE A 622 20.33 11.35 -20.61
C PHE A 622 20.90 11.89 -21.91
N ALA A 623 22.09 11.43 -22.28
CA ALA A 623 22.76 11.83 -23.50
C ALA A 623 22.56 10.80 -24.61
N VAL A 624 22.43 11.26 -25.86
CA VAL A 624 22.41 10.39 -27.04
C VAL A 624 23.80 9.80 -27.32
N ASN A 625 24.85 10.60 -27.09
CA ASN A 625 26.24 10.19 -27.32
C ASN A 625 26.91 9.77 -26.01
N ALA A 626 27.48 8.56 -25.97
CA ALA A 626 28.17 8.04 -24.79
C ALA A 626 29.34 8.94 -24.36
N ASN A 627 30.05 9.55 -25.32
CA ASN A 627 31.17 10.44 -25.04
C ASN A 627 30.83 11.60 -24.12
N PHE A 628 29.65 12.20 -24.31
CA PHE A 628 29.22 13.33 -23.51
C PHE A 628 29.08 12.93 -22.03
N SER A 629 28.39 11.81 -21.78
CA SER A 629 28.23 11.22 -20.45
C SER A 629 29.55 10.70 -19.87
N ALA A 630 30.41 10.12 -20.71
CA ALA A 630 31.71 9.57 -20.31
C ALA A 630 32.68 10.66 -19.87
N VAL A 631 32.80 11.76 -20.64
CA VAL A 631 33.77 12.84 -20.36
C VAL A 631 33.32 13.70 -19.19
N HIS A 632 32.05 14.12 -19.16
CA HIS A 632 31.61 15.19 -18.27
C HIS A 632 30.96 14.70 -16.96
N TYR A 633 30.44 13.47 -16.91
CA TYR A 633 29.60 13.02 -15.79
C TYR A 633 30.01 11.68 -15.18
N SER A 634 30.87 10.92 -15.84
CA SER A 634 31.38 9.65 -15.32
C SER A 634 32.67 9.90 -14.54
N LEU A 635 32.61 9.96 -13.21
CA LEU A 635 33.78 10.19 -12.37
C LEU A 635 34.62 8.91 -12.24
N ALA A 636 35.93 9.02 -12.44
CA ALA A 636 36.86 7.92 -12.19
C ALA A 636 36.96 7.64 -10.68
N ASP A 637 37.03 6.38 -10.31
CA ASP A 637 37.29 5.97 -8.93
C ASP A 637 38.80 5.93 -8.61
N GLU A 638 39.14 5.44 -7.41
CA GLU A 638 40.52 5.29 -6.93
C GLU A 638 41.39 4.39 -7.83
N LEU A 639 40.78 3.53 -8.65
CA LEU A 639 41.44 2.65 -9.62
C LEU A 639 41.49 3.25 -11.03
N GLY A 640 40.99 4.48 -11.21
CA GLY A 640 40.88 5.13 -12.52
C GLY A 640 39.69 4.64 -13.35
N LEU A 641 38.81 3.81 -12.79
CA LEU A 641 37.68 3.22 -13.52
C LEU A 641 36.45 4.13 -13.47
N LYS A 642 35.83 4.32 -14.63
CA LYS A 642 34.65 5.15 -14.85
C LYS A 642 33.41 4.28 -15.08
N ARG A 643 32.23 4.81 -14.75
CA ARG A 643 30.96 4.09 -14.80
C ARG A 643 29.89 4.88 -15.55
N LEU A 644 29.20 4.20 -16.46
CA LEU A 644 28.20 4.80 -17.32
C LEU A 644 27.08 3.81 -17.57
N TYR A 645 25.85 4.23 -17.31
CA TYR A 645 24.66 3.44 -17.61
C TYR A 645 24.25 3.63 -19.07
N VAL A 646 23.90 2.52 -19.71
CA VAL A 646 23.03 2.50 -20.89
C VAL A 646 21.63 2.22 -20.38
N ALA A 647 20.78 3.23 -20.44
CA ALA A 647 19.42 3.18 -19.94
C ALA A 647 18.43 3.12 -21.09
N ARG A 648 17.37 2.34 -20.92
CA ARG A 648 16.20 2.36 -21.78
C ARG A 648 15.28 3.46 -21.28
N VAL A 649 15.01 4.46 -22.12
CA VAL A 649 14.28 5.67 -21.75
C VAL A 649 13.11 5.87 -22.69
N ILE A 650 11.91 6.07 -22.14
CA ILE A 650 10.73 6.42 -22.92
C ILE A 650 10.71 7.94 -23.09
N THR A 651 11.14 8.48 -24.24
CA THR A 651 11.19 9.94 -24.43
C THR A 651 9.81 10.55 -24.69
N GLY A 652 8.86 9.75 -25.20
CA GLY A 652 7.55 10.23 -25.60
C GLY A 652 7.63 11.41 -26.57
N ARG A 653 6.62 12.28 -26.53
CA ARG A 653 6.68 13.59 -27.20
C ARG A 653 7.52 14.55 -26.36
N TYR A 654 8.40 15.30 -27.00
CA TYR A 654 9.31 16.21 -26.32
C TYR A 654 9.25 17.64 -26.87
N THR A 655 9.68 18.58 -26.03
CA THR A 655 9.83 19.99 -26.37
C THR A 655 11.11 20.59 -25.78
N VAL A 656 11.55 21.73 -26.29
CA VAL A 656 12.76 22.40 -25.80
C VAL A 656 12.57 22.83 -24.34
N GLY A 657 13.51 22.42 -23.49
CA GLY A 657 13.52 22.74 -22.08
C GLY A 657 14.28 24.00 -21.71
N ASN A 658 14.06 24.49 -20.49
CA ASN A 658 14.89 25.53 -19.88
C ASN A 658 15.11 25.26 -18.39
N SER A 659 16.06 25.96 -17.79
CA SER A 659 16.54 25.67 -16.44
C SER A 659 15.53 25.85 -15.30
N THR A 660 14.46 26.58 -15.53
CA THR A 660 13.42 26.85 -14.52
C THR A 660 12.36 25.77 -14.45
N MET A 661 12.25 24.93 -15.49
CA MET A 661 11.18 23.94 -15.64
C MET A 661 11.31 22.80 -14.63
N LYS A 662 10.24 22.57 -13.85
CA LYS A 662 10.11 21.47 -12.88
C LYS A 662 9.30 20.28 -13.40
N ALA A 663 8.66 20.45 -14.55
CA ALA A 663 7.90 19.44 -15.27
C ALA A 663 7.82 19.87 -16.74
N PRO A 664 7.55 18.94 -17.68
CA PRO A 664 7.28 19.31 -19.07
C PRO A 664 6.00 20.16 -19.17
N PRO A 665 5.95 21.13 -20.09
CA PRO A 665 4.80 22.00 -20.24
C PRO A 665 3.62 21.27 -20.91
N PRO A 666 2.39 21.82 -20.80
CA PRO A 666 1.23 21.39 -21.59
C PRO A 666 1.49 21.49 -23.10
N ARG A 667 0.91 20.56 -23.88
CA ARG A 667 0.98 20.53 -25.36
C ARG A 667 -0.06 21.44 -26.01
N GLY A 668 -1.11 21.77 -25.28
CA GLY A 668 -2.23 22.57 -25.76
C GLY A 668 -2.96 23.26 -24.63
N THR A 669 -4.28 23.42 -24.78
CA THR A 669 -5.14 24.12 -23.81
C THR A 669 -5.47 23.29 -22.58
N ASP A 670 -5.36 21.97 -22.65
CA ASP A 670 -5.54 21.07 -21.51
C ASP A 670 -4.26 21.06 -20.65
N PRO A 671 -4.31 21.56 -19.40
CA PRO A 671 -3.14 21.61 -18.53
C PRO A 671 -2.68 20.23 -18.04
N THR A 672 -3.50 19.18 -18.23
CA THR A 672 -3.15 17.80 -17.87
C THR A 672 -2.45 17.04 -19.00
N ASP A 673 -2.50 17.57 -20.23
CA ASP A 673 -1.83 16.98 -21.39
C ASP A 673 -0.44 17.59 -21.61
N CYS A 674 0.54 17.16 -20.82
CA CYS A 674 1.92 17.62 -20.94
C CYS A 674 2.76 16.87 -21.98
N PHE A 675 3.86 17.47 -22.44
CA PHE A 675 4.96 16.72 -23.06
C PHE A 675 5.51 15.66 -22.07
N ASP A 676 6.22 14.67 -22.59
CA ASP A 676 6.73 13.55 -21.78
C ASP A 676 8.20 13.73 -21.39
N SER A 677 8.97 14.48 -22.17
CA SER A 677 10.34 14.86 -21.83
C SER A 677 10.72 16.23 -22.39
N LEU A 678 11.84 16.77 -21.90
CA LEU A 678 12.45 17.99 -22.42
C LEU A 678 13.75 17.69 -23.16
N VAL A 679 14.10 18.52 -24.12
CA VAL A 679 15.32 18.38 -24.92
C VAL A 679 16.11 19.68 -25.01
N ASN A 680 17.38 19.58 -25.39
CA ASN A 680 18.23 20.74 -25.65
C ASN A 680 17.91 21.46 -26.96
N CYS A 681 17.43 20.73 -27.98
CA CYS A 681 16.99 21.30 -29.25
C CYS A 681 15.86 20.44 -29.86
N GLN A 682 14.96 21.09 -30.60
CA GLN A 682 13.79 20.41 -31.18
C GLN A 682 14.18 19.51 -32.37
N VAL A 683 15.10 20.00 -33.20
CA VAL A 683 15.61 19.29 -34.36
C VAL A 683 16.85 18.52 -33.92
N GLN A 684 16.77 17.18 -33.94
CA GLN A 684 17.86 16.27 -33.57
C GLN A 684 18.40 16.48 -32.13
N PRO A 685 17.60 16.16 -31.10
CA PRO A 685 18.02 16.29 -29.71
C PRO A 685 19.23 15.41 -29.38
N THR A 686 20.18 15.95 -28.62
CA THR A 686 21.35 15.22 -28.11
C THR A 686 21.27 14.95 -26.61
N ILE A 687 20.34 15.61 -25.93
CA ILE A 687 20.05 15.47 -24.50
C ILE A 687 18.54 15.34 -24.33
N PHE A 688 18.12 14.39 -23.49
CA PHE A 688 16.76 14.23 -23.02
C PHE A 688 16.72 14.39 -21.50
N VAL A 689 15.67 15.05 -21.00
CA VAL A 689 15.41 15.25 -19.57
C VAL A 689 14.03 14.70 -19.23
N ILE A 690 13.99 13.71 -18.36
CA ILE A 690 12.74 13.08 -17.89
C ILE A 690 12.40 13.55 -16.47
N PHE A 691 11.11 13.48 -16.14
CA PHE A 691 10.57 14.01 -14.87
C PHE A 691 9.83 12.97 -14.04
N HIS A 692 9.64 11.77 -14.58
CA HIS A 692 9.16 10.61 -13.86
C HIS A 692 10.30 9.61 -13.73
N ASP A 693 10.61 9.19 -12.50
CA ASP A 693 11.75 8.32 -12.22
C ASP A 693 11.61 6.96 -12.95
N ASP A 694 10.38 6.49 -13.10
CA ASP A 694 9.97 5.23 -13.74
C ASP A 694 10.05 5.27 -15.28
N GLN A 695 10.37 6.41 -15.88
CA GLN A 695 10.44 6.59 -17.33
C GLN A 695 11.76 6.09 -17.93
N ALA A 696 12.70 5.66 -17.08
CA ALA A 696 13.96 5.06 -17.48
C ALA A 696 14.27 3.78 -16.69
N TYR A 697 14.81 2.77 -17.38
CA TYR A 697 15.32 1.53 -16.80
C TYR A 697 16.84 1.45 -17.01
N PRO A 698 17.65 1.27 -15.96
CA PRO A 698 19.09 1.07 -16.11
C PRO A 698 19.32 -0.35 -16.65
N GLU A 699 19.63 -0.50 -17.93
CA GLU A 699 19.70 -1.83 -18.57
C GLU A 699 21.11 -2.41 -18.52
N TYR A 700 22.13 -1.58 -18.77
CA TYR A 700 23.53 -2.00 -18.71
C TYR A 700 24.36 -1.00 -17.93
N LEU A 701 25.33 -1.51 -17.16
CA LEU A 701 26.39 -0.73 -16.54
C LEU A 701 27.73 -1.04 -17.23
N ILE A 702 28.30 -0.04 -17.89
CA ILE A 702 29.62 -0.14 -18.52
C ILE A 702 30.66 0.38 -17.53
N THR A 703 31.69 -0.43 -17.27
CA THR A 703 32.91 -0.01 -16.55
C THR A 703 34.04 0.13 -17.55
N PHE A 704 34.67 1.31 -17.62
CA PHE A 704 35.66 1.65 -18.65
C PHE A 704 36.77 2.56 -18.09
N SER A 705 37.87 2.71 -18.83
CA SER A 705 38.97 3.64 -18.51
C SER A 705 39.53 4.35 -19.72
#